data_AF-A0A376B7I9-F1
#
_entry.id   AF-A0A376B7I9-F1
#
_cell.length_a   1.000
_cell.length_b   1.000
_cell.length_c   1.000
_cell.angle_alpha   90.00
_cell.angle_beta   90.00
_cell.angle_gamma   90.00
#
_symmetry.space_group_name_H-M   'P 1'
#
loop_
_entity.id
_entity.type
_entity.pdbx_description
1 polymer ?
#
loop_
_entity_poly.entity_id
_entity_poly.type
_entity_poly.pdbx_seq_one_letter_code
_entity_poly.pdbx_strand_id
1 'polypeptide(L)'
;MAQPNAEQQAVEWEDKAFIKQVTLRGTVVGLIIGSFVLISNFQFGLQTGWVSMMSLPSALLACAIFKQVYPKIVSPQRLVDQPFTDVENVYIQSIAVAVGTGPLALGFVGVIPAIEKFLTKEESGGFITGEDGGTSLSLTKLIIWSIALAFFGVFFAVPLRKQVIIKEKLPFPSGSATATLISVLNDSEILHEVPKSELRKIYYEYNEVLRSEDRESSATGEGNNGTPSLGPAGDDINDTTTNTTYNENLKILIRTFTVSSIYTLVSYFIPIIKAIPIFGSYLNENYLWNFQPSPAYIGQGIIMGLPTTSYMLFGCVLGWGIMAPLCKFFKLVDPDAEVNDWENGIQGWILWCSLSVMVVDSCVGFIVVTVKSVLKWYFEHREGMYEKLPSIFSAQDIFGGNSSLGEQHLLIAEGTSNSPILTAPCSNGHNSISNDTSPMAKKSQLSLLDGDNGESQSGGLYEVHSNTMVRMKSLNGASAVSGGTSMARGNSVIYMSKEHDHDVKDPKYLIKYTTVFSGIIISSIVCIISMVYIYGIAIIPIYSIILALILALFLSVLAVRALGETDLNPVSGIGKLSQLIFALITPRNKPGAVLLNLIAGAIAEAGAQQAGDLMQDLKTGHLLGASPKAQFIAQMIGASWSIVLSSVMYVLYNKVYDIPNENFRIPTAVIWIDCARLVLGNGLPRGATTTSVVLGIIFGIISFVKNIYRDHDKDENKFIGKMLLYLPSGVAVGVGIYNTPSFTIARFIGGLIGYIWVTQKKCNRTTIIVFSSGLVLGEGICSIFNMVFSSFNVPHL
;
A
#
# COMPACT_ATOMS: atom_id res chain seq x y z
N MET A 1 -14.83 39.09 -16.46
CA MET A 1 -14.12 38.37 -17.53
C MET A 1 -14.70 36.96 -17.57
N ALA A 2 -15.39 36.63 -18.66
CA ALA A 2 -16.19 35.42 -18.78
C ALA A 2 -15.33 34.15 -18.65
N GLN A 3 -15.81 33.21 -17.83
CA GLN A 3 -15.33 31.82 -17.84
C GLN A 3 -15.61 31.24 -19.23
N PRO A 4 -14.68 30.51 -19.87
CA PRO A 4 -15.01 29.75 -21.06
C PRO A 4 -15.87 28.56 -20.62
N ASN A 5 -17.18 28.65 -20.89
CA ASN A 5 -18.07 27.50 -20.96
C ASN A 5 -17.65 26.63 -22.15
N ALA A 6 -16.63 25.78 -21.96
CA ALA A 6 -16.45 24.61 -22.78
C ALA A 6 -17.08 23.45 -22.00
N GLU A 7 -18.28 23.04 -22.42
CA GLU A 7 -18.91 21.80 -22.01
C GLU A 7 -17.95 20.64 -22.35
N GLN A 8 -17.05 20.28 -21.43
CA GLN A 8 -16.44 18.96 -21.47
C GLN A 8 -17.55 17.96 -21.17
N GLN A 9 -18.04 17.31 -22.22
CA GLN A 9 -18.80 16.08 -22.13
C GLN A 9 -18.02 15.12 -21.23
N ALA A 10 -18.65 14.62 -20.17
CA ALA A 10 -18.04 13.63 -19.30
C ALA A 10 -17.73 12.39 -20.15
N VAL A 11 -16.43 12.11 -20.33
CA VAL A 11 -15.98 10.93 -21.08
C VAL A 11 -16.29 9.70 -20.26
N GLU A 12 -16.99 8.75 -20.86
CA GLU A 12 -17.38 7.50 -20.21
C GLU A 12 -16.16 6.71 -19.73
N TRP A 13 -16.31 5.96 -18.63
CA TRP A 13 -15.23 5.12 -18.10
C TRP A 13 -14.57 4.24 -19.17
N GLU A 14 -15.34 3.64 -20.08
CA GLU A 14 -14.81 2.77 -21.14
C GLU A 14 -13.91 3.53 -22.14
N ASP A 15 -14.15 4.83 -22.29
CA ASP A 15 -13.48 5.69 -23.25
C ASP A 15 -12.33 6.51 -22.66
N LYS A 16 -12.20 6.56 -21.33
CA LYS A 16 -11.13 7.31 -20.65
C LYS A 16 -9.72 6.85 -21.05
N ALA A 17 -9.56 5.58 -21.42
CA ALA A 17 -8.29 5.06 -21.93
C ALA A 17 -7.84 5.75 -23.23
N PHE A 18 -8.77 6.28 -24.04
CA PHE A 18 -8.44 6.98 -25.29
C PHE A 18 -7.89 8.38 -25.08
N ILE A 19 -8.15 8.98 -23.92
CA ILE A 19 -7.63 10.30 -23.57
C ILE A 19 -6.11 10.24 -23.49
N LYS A 20 -5.44 11.29 -23.99
CA LYS A 20 -3.99 11.42 -23.91
C LYS A 20 -3.54 11.60 -22.44
N GLN A 21 -3.02 10.53 -21.85
CA GLN A 21 -2.55 10.49 -20.47
C GLN A 21 -1.07 10.84 -20.30
N VAL A 22 -0.23 10.38 -21.23
CA VAL A 22 1.22 10.65 -21.21
C VAL A 22 1.48 12.03 -21.80
N THR A 23 1.76 12.99 -20.93
CA THR A 23 2.01 14.39 -21.30
C THR A 23 3.33 14.89 -20.71
N LEU A 24 4.05 15.73 -21.45
CA LEU A 24 5.30 16.31 -20.95
C LEU A 24 5.08 17.15 -19.68
N ARG A 25 3.97 17.91 -19.64
CA ARG A 25 3.60 18.71 -18.46
C ARG A 25 3.34 17.83 -17.24
N GLY A 26 2.63 16.71 -17.42
CA GLY A 26 2.37 15.74 -16.36
C GLY A 26 3.66 15.07 -15.91
N THR A 27 4.55 14.70 -16.85
CA THR A 27 5.85 14.13 -16.51
C THR A 27 6.68 15.06 -15.64
N VAL A 28 6.82 16.33 -16.04
CA VAL A 28 7.59 17.32 -15.27
C VAL A 28 7.01 17.52 -13.88
N VAL A 29 5.69 17.69 -13.77
CA VAL A 29 5.01 17.86 -12.46
C VAL A 29 5.16 16.61 -11.59
N GLY A 30 4.99 15.41 -12.17
CA GLY A 30 5.15 14.14 -11.45
C GLY A 30 6.56 13.93 -10.92
N LEU A 31 7.59 14.27 -11.71
CA LEU A 31 8.98 14.20 -11.27
C LEU A 31 9.28 15.21 -10.14
N ILE A 32 8.72 16.42 -10.19
CA ILE A 32 8.88 17.43 -9.12
C ILE A 32 8.23 16.95 -7.82
N ILE A 33 6.96 16.55 -7.86
CA ILE A 33 6.23 16.04 -6.69
C ILE A 33 6.96 14.81 -6.13
N GLY A 34 7.32 13.87 -7.00
CA GLY A 34 8.04 12.66 -6.63
C GLY A 34 9.38 12.94 -5.97
N SER A 35 10.13 13.95 -6.44
CA SER A 35 11.40 14.35 -5.84
C SER A 35 11.22 14.88 -4.42
N PHE A 36 10.16 15.65 -4.15
CA PHE A 36 9.82 16.09 -2.80
C PHE A 36 9.44 14.94 -1.87
N VAL A 37 8.68 13.98 -2.37
CA VAL A 37 8.34 12.75 -1.63
C VAL A 37 9.60 11.93 -1.35
N LEU A 38 10.49 11.76 -2.34
CA LEU A 38 11.75 11.02 -2.19
C LEU A 38 12.64 11.63 -1.11
N ILE A 39 12.80 12.96 -1.10
CA ILE A 39 13.66 13.62 -0.10
C ILE A 39 13.09 13.43 1.31
N SER A 40 11.76 13.59 1.45
CA SER A 40 11.06 13.31 2.70
C SER A 40 11.26 11.86 3.14
N ASN A 41 11.15 10.90 2.20
CA ASN A 41 11.34 9.48 2.48
C ASN A 41 12.79 9.11 2.81
N PHE A 42 13.79 9.81 2.28
CA PHE A 42 15.18 9.65 2.74
C PHE A 42 15.34 10.07 4.20
N GLN A 43 14.79 11.23 4.57
CA GLN A 43 14.81 11.72 5.93
C GLN A 43 14.22 10.67 6.88
N PHE A 44 12.98 10.27 6.65
CA PHE A 44 12.30 9.34 7.57
C PHE A 44 12.81 7.91 7.48
N GLY A 45 13.19 7.45 6.30
CA GLY A 45 13.72 6.12 6.08
C GLY A 45 15.03 5.89 6.83
N LEU A 46 15.97 6.86 6.79
CA LEU A 46 17.23 6.75 7.52
C LEU A 46 17.05 6.94 9.04
N GLN A 47 16.10 7.78 9.47
CA GLN A 47 15.86 7.97 10.91
C GLN A 47 15.16 6.78 11.55
N THR A 48 14.15 6.22 10.86
CA THR A 48 13.11 5.40 11.49
C THR A 48 12.78 4.12 10.73
N GLY A 49 13.38 3.93 9.55
CA GLY A 49 13.23 2.72 8.75
C GLY A 49 11.92 2.64 7.98
N TRP A 50 11.12 3.72 7.98
CA TRP A 50 9.81 3.78 7.36
C TRP A 50 9.78 4.73 6.17
N VAL A 51 9.13 4.28 5.09
CA VAL A 51 8.95 5.00 3.83
C VAL A 51 7.48 4.90 3.42
N SER A 52 6.93 5.99 2.88
CA SER A 52 5.54 6.05 2.43
C SER A 52 5.44 6.20 0.92
N MET A 53 4.44 5.53 0.32
CA MET A 53 4.09 5.72 -1.08
C MET A 53 3.60 7.15 -1.37
N MET A 54 2.84 7.77 -0.45
CA MET A 54 2.25 9.09 -0.61
C MET A 54 1.46 9.30 -1.92
N SER A 55 0.71 8.29 -2.39
CA SER A 55 -0.13 8.37 -3.59
C SER A 55 -1.22 9.45 -3.48
N LEU A 56 -1.98 9.42 -2.37
CA LEU A 56 -3.09 10.32 -2.11
C LEU A 56 -2.67 11.81 -2.04
N PRO A 57 -1.59 12.19 -1.30
CA PRO A 57 -1.06 13.55 -1.35
C PRO A 57 -0.53 13.95 -2.73
N SER A 58 0.11 13.03 -3.45
CA SER A 58 0.65 13.30 -4.79
C SER A 58 -0.47 13.65 -5.78
N ALA A 59 -1.58 12.91 -5.74
CA ALA A 59 -2.77 13.20 -6.53
C ALA A 59 -3.42 14.55 -6.19
N LEU A 60 -3.46 14.92 -4.90
CA LEU A 60 -3.98 16.20 -4.45
C LEU A 60 -3.10 17.37 -4.91
N LEU A 61 -1.77 17.24 -4.77
CA LEU A 61 -0.80 18.23 -5.21
C LEU A 61 -0.82 18.43 -6.73
N ALA A 62 -0.93 17.35 -7.50
CA ALA A 62 -1.10 17.42 -8.94
C ALA A 62 -2.34 18.23 -9.33
N CYS A 63 -3.51 17.93 -8.73
CA CYS A 63 -4.71 18.74 -8.89
C CYS A 63 -4.50 20.20 -8.47
N ALA A 64 -3.84 20.47 -7.35
CA ALA A 64 -3.54 21.83 -6.90
C ALA A 64 -2.71 22.62 -7.91
N ILE A 65 -1.66 22.01 -8.46
CA ILE A 65 -0.82 22.63 -9.47
C ILE A 65 -1.63 22.91 -10.74
N PHE A 66 -2.34 21.92 -11.28
CA PHE A 66 -3.05 22.07 -12.55
C PHE A 66 -4.30 22.95 -12.47
N LYS A 67 -5.00 23.00 -11.33
CA LYS A 67 -6.21 23.81 -11.17
C LYS A 67 -5.96 25.22 -10.64
N GLN A 68 -4.87 25.46 -9.90
CA GLN A 68 -4.63 26.77 -9.25
C GLN A 68 -3.39 27.51 -9.74
N VAL A 69 -2.34 26.79 -10.11
CA VAL A 69 -1.04 27.38 -10.47
C VAL A 69 -0.90 27.45 -12.00
N TYR A 70 -1.13 26.34 -12.69
CA TYR A 70 -1.00 26.21 -14.14
C TYR A 70 -1.83 27.23 -14.93
N PRO A 71 -3.10 27.55 -14.56
CA PRO A 71 -3.90 28.56 -15.26
C PRO A 71 -3.34 29.98 -15.14
N LYS A 72 -2.50 30.25 -14.14
CA LYS A 72 -1.84 31.55 -13.95
C LYS A 72 -0.59 31.72 -14.81
N ILE A 73 -0.03 30.61 -15.32
CA ILE A 73 1.26 30.58 -16.03
C ILE A 73 1.04 30.39 -17.54
N VAL A 74 -0.10 29.82 -17.95
CA VAL A 74 -0.35 29.39 -19.33
C VAL A 74 -1.53 30.14 -19.95
N SER A 75 -1.45 30.44 -21.25
CA SER A 75 -2.50 31.11 -22.01
C SER A 75 -3.85 30.39 -21.93
N PRO A 76 -4.99 31.11 -21.81
CA PRO A 76 -6.32 30.51 -21.75
C PRO A 76 -6.63 29.53 -22.89
N GLN A 77 -6.19 29.83 -24.12
CA GLN A 77 -6.37 28.97 -25.29
C GLN A 77 -5.81 27.56 -25.05
N ARG A 78 -4.61 27.47 -24.49
CA ARG A 78 -3.94 26.20 -24.21
C ARG A 78 -4.58 25.39 -23.07
N LEU A 79 -5.34 26.05 -22.18
CA LEU A 79 -6.13 25.35 -21.16
C LEU A 79 -7.35 24.66 -21.79
N VAL A 80 -7.94 25.27 -22.82
CA VAL A 80 -9.05 24.69 -23.59
C VAL A 80 -8.54 23.58 -24.50
N ASP A 81 -7.42 23.79 -25.20
CA ASP A 81 -6.86 22.79 -26.12
C ASP A 81 -6.30 21.55 -25.41
N GLN A 82 -5.85 21.71 -24.16
CA GLN A 82 -5.26 20.65 -23.34
C GLN A 82 -5.82 20.70 -21.92
N PRO A 83 -7.07 20.27 -21.70
CA PRO A 83 -7.65 20.25 -20.37
C PRO A 83 -6.93 19.23 -19.49
N PHE A 84 -6.84 19.52 -18.19
CA PHE A 84 -6.31 18.56 -17.21
C PHE A 84 -7.37 17.50 -16.90
N THR A 85 -7.00 16.23 -16.90
CA THR A 85 -7.94 15.12 -16.73
C THR A 85 -7.61 14.25 -15.51
N ASP A 86 -8.60 13.50 -15.05
CA ASP A 86 -8.43 12.53 -13.96
C ASP A 86 -7.40 11.44 -14.30
N VAL A 87 -7.41 10.92 -15.53
CA VAL A 87 -6.44 9.93 -15.99
C VAL A 87 -5.02 10.51 -16.19
N GLU A 88 -4.89 11.81 -16.50
CA GLU A 88 -3.59 12.51 -16.43
C GLU A 88 -3.14 12.67 -14.97
N ASN A 89 -4.05 12.88 -14.01
CA ASN A 89 -3.72 12.88 -12.59
C ASN A 89 -3.21 11.51 -12.12
N VAL A 90 -3.87 10.42 -12.52
CA VAL A 90 -3.39 9.05 -12.26
C VAL A 90 -1.96 8.87 -12.78
N TYR A 91 -1.70 9.31 -14.02
CA TYR A 91 -0.35 9.26 -14.61
C TYR A 91 0.69 10.03 -13.78
N ILE A 92 0.39 11.26 -13.36
CA ILE A 92 1.28 12.08 -12.52
C ILE A 92 1.53 11.42 -11.16
N GLN A 93 0.47 10.91 -10.53
CA GLN A 93 0.54 10.23 -9.24
C GLN A 93 1.42 8.99 -9.32
N SER A 94 1.28 8.17 -10.37
CA SER A 94 2.12 6.98 -10.58
C SER A 94 3.61 7.35 -10.76
N ILE A 95 3.94 8.45 -11.47
CA ILE A 95 5.34 8.94 -11.53
C ILE A 95 5.83 9.33 -10.15
N ALA A 96 5.05 10.14 -9.42
CA ALA A 96 5.44 10.67 -8.13
C ALA A 96 5.71 9.55 -7.11
N VAL A 97 4.86 8.52 -7.11
CA VAL A 97 5.04 7.30 -6.30
C VAL A 97 6.31 6.56 -6.65
N ALA A 98 6.54 6.28 -7.93
CA ALA A 98 7.72 5.57 -8.42
C ALA A 98 9.04 6.26 -8.04
N VAL A 99 9.07 7.59 -8.10
CA VAL A 99 10.21 8.38 -7.60
C VAL A 99 10.29 8.28 -6.08
N GLY A 100 9.18 8.57 -5.40
CA GLY A 100 9.08 8.69 -3.95
C GLY A 100 9.49 7.44 -3.17
N THR A 101 9.16 6.24 -3.65
CA THR A 101 9.49 4.98 -2.99
C THR A 101 10.91 4.46 -3.27
N GLY A 102 11.64 5.12 -4.16
CA GLY A 102 13.05 4.86 -4.49
C GLY A 102 13.98 4.55 -3.32
N PRO A 103 13.98 5.34 -2.23
CA PRO A 103 14.89 5.10 -1.10
C PRO A 103 14.73 3.70 -0.48
N LEU A 104 13.50 3.18 -0.46
CA LEU A 104 13.21 1.81 0.00
C LEU A 104 13.47 0.79 -1.11
N ALA A 105 12.87 0.98 -2.29
CA ALA A 105 12.90 0.01 -3.39
C ALA A 105 14.32 -0.29 -3.91
N LEU A 106 15.23 0.67 -3.78
CA LEU A 106 16.64 0.53 -4.21
C LEU A 106 17.59 0.21 -3.04
N GLY A 107 17.07 0.06 -1.82
CA GLY A 107 17.83 -0.37 -0.64
C GLY A 107 18.66 0.72 0.06
N PHE A 108 18.45 2.01 -0.25
CA PHE A 108 19.24 3.12 0.33
C PHE A 108 18.95 3.42 1.79
N VAL A 109 17.81 2.96 2.32
CA VAL A 109 17.47 3.09 3.74
C VAL A 109 17.83 1.85 4.55
N GLY A 110 18.26 0.77 3.88
CA GLY A 110 18.47 -0.55 4.46
C GLY A 110 19.77 -1.20 3.98
N VAL A 111 19.69 -1.96 2.89
CA VAL A 111 20.78 -2.81 2.40
C VAL A 111 22.09 -2.04 2.12
N ILE A 112 22.04 -0.88 1.46
CA ILE A 112 23.24 -0.12 1.13
C ILE A 112 23.96 0.36 2.41
N PRO A 113 23.29 1.05 3.35
CA PRO A 113 23.93 1.37 4.63
C PRO A 113 24.34 0.11 5.41
N ALA A 114 23.64 -1.03 5.27
CA ALA A 114 24.08 -2.30 5.88
C ALA A 114 25.46 -2.75 5.36
N ILE A 115 25.66 -2.63 4.05
CA ILE A 115 26.93 -2.97 3.38
C ILE A 115 28.02 -1.95 3.73
N GLU A 116 27.73 -0.65 3.71
CA GLU A 116 28.75 0.39 3.86
C GLU A 116 29.14 0.70 5.30
N LYS A 117 28.23 0.53 6.26
CA LYS A 117 28.41 1.00 7.65
C LYS A 117 28.73 -0.12 8.63
N PHE A 118 28.32 -1.35 8.33
CA PHE A 118 28.39 -2.45 9.31
C PHE A 118 29.19 -3.66 8.84
N LEU A 119 29.38 -3.86 7.54
CA LEU A 119 30.01 -5.07 7.01
C LEU A 119 31.53 -5.04 7.24
N THR A 120 32.08 -6.08 7.86
CA THR A 120 33.53 -6.19 8.06
C THR A 120 34.26 -6.64 6.78
N LYS A 121 35.58 -6.43 6.73
CA LYS A 121 36.44 -6.88 5.61
C LYS A 121 36.30 -8.37 5.32
N GLU A 122 36.24 -9.21 6.36
CA GLU A 122 36.07 -10.66 6.25
C GLU A 122 34.68 -11.03 5.73
N GLU A 123 33.64 -10.43 6.31
CA GLU A 123 32.24 -10.64 5.91
C GLU A 123 31.95 -10.20 4.47
N SER A 124 32.72 -9.23 3.97
CA SER A 124 32.66 -8.75 2.58
C SER A 124 33.44 -9.61 1.59
N GLY A 125 34.26 -10.56 2.06
CA GLY A 125 35.15 -11.35 1.20
C GLY A 125 36.30 -10.55 0.60
N GLY A 126 36.76 -9.50 1.28
CA GLY A 126 37.82 -8.60 0.82
C GLY A 126 37.35 -7.51 -0.16
N PHE A 127 36.04 -7.38 -0.39
CA PHE A 127 35.47 -6.27 -1.16
C PHE A 127 35.72 -4.91 -0.49
N ILE A 128 35.59 -4.86 0.83
CA ILE A 128 35.91 -3.69 1.64
C ILE A 128 37.40 -3.74 1.99
N THR A 129 38.14 -2.68 1.64
CA THR A 129 39.61 -2.65 1.73
C THR A 129 40.18 -1.80 2.85
N GLY A 130 39.38 -0.92 3.47
CA GLY A 130 39.81 -0.05 4.58
C GLY A 130 39.97 -0.79 5.92
N GLU A 131 40.86 -0.31 6.79
CA GLU A 131 41.06 -0.85 8.15
C GLU A 131 39.85 -0.61 9.07
N ASP A 132 39.06 0.44 8.78
CA ASP A 132 37.89 0.85 9.56
C ASP A 132 36.57 0.14 9.15
N GLY A 133 36.63 -0.84 8.24
CA GLY A 133 35.46 -1.62 7.81
C GLY A 133 34.44 -0.89 6.92
N GLY A 134 34.65 0.39 6.56
CA GLY A 134 33.76 1.14 5.66
C GLY A 134 34.45 1.54 4.35
N THR A 135 33.90 1.13 3.20
CA THR A 135 34.17 1.82 1.92
C THR A 135 32.85 2.33 1.37
N SER A 136 32.69 3.65 1.28
CA SER A 136 31.57 4.24 0.56
C SER A 136 31.62 3.84 -0.91
N LEU A 137 30.57 3.22 -1.42
CA LEU A 137 30.40 2.99 -2.85
C LEU A 137 30.42 4.34 -3.57
N SER A 138 31.16 4.43 -4.66
CA SER A 138 31.14 5.64 -5.48
C SER A 138 29.74 5.87 -6.05
N LEU A 139 29.41 7.13 -6.36
CA LEU A 139 28.14 7.50 -6.98
C LEU A 139 27.83 6.62 -8.21
N THR A 140 28.84 6.31 -9.03
CA THR A 140 28.71 5.42 -10.18
C THR A 140 28.27 4.01 -9.78
N LYS A 141 28.89 3.43 -8.73
CA LYS A 141 28.51 2.09 -8.23
C LYS A 141 27.09 2.09 -7.66
N LEU A 142 26.67 3.15 -6.98
CA LEU A 142 25.30 3.31 -6.47
C LEU A 142 24.26 3.43 -7.59
N ILE A 143 24.59 4.15 -8.67
CA ILE A 143 23.74 4.24 -9.86
C ILE A 143 23.62 2.87 -10.54
N ILE A 144 24.74 2.14 -10.71
CA ILE A 144 24.74 0.81 -11.30
C ILE A 144 23.95 -0.19 -10.44
N TRP A 145 24.11 -0.12 -9.11
CA TRP A 145 23.32 -0.89 -8.15
C TRP A 145 21.82 -0.62 -8.32
N SER A 146 21.46 0.66 -8.41
CA SER A 146 20.06 1.07 -8.58
C SER A 146 19.48 0.57 -9.90
N ILE A 147 20.23 0.65 -11.01
CA ILE A 147 19.83 0.12 -12.32
C ILE A 147 19.56 -1.39 -12.26
N ALA A 148 20.38 -2.14 -11.50
CA ALA A 148 20.21 -3.57 -11.33
C ALA A 148 18.85 -3.95 -10.71
N LEU A 149 18.34 -3.09 -9.82
CA LEU A 149 17.14 -3.37 -9.04
C LEU A 149 15.88 -2.74 -9.64
N ALA A 150 15.97 -1.58 -10.30
CA ALA A 150 14.86 -0.66 -10.58
C ALA A 150 13.73 -1.16 -11.51
N PHE A 151 13.95 -2.21 -12.30
CA PHE A 151 13.03 -2.52 -13.41
C PHE A 151 12.43 -3.93 -13.38
N PHE A 152 13.09 -4.90 -12.75
CA PHE A 152 12.67 -6.29 -12.80
C PHE A 152 11.24 -6.48 -12.27
N GLY A 153 10.94 -5.89 -11.10
CA GLY A 153 9.62 -5.96 -10.48
C GLY A 153 8.54 -5.25 -11.30
N VAL A 154 8.88 -4.13 -11.95
CA VAL A 154 7.95 -3.37 -12.81
C VAL A 154 7.46 -4.22 -13.99
N PHE A 155 8.36 -4.91 -14.69
CA PHE A 155 7.97 -5.81 -15.78
C PHE A 155 7.19 -7.03 -15.27
N PHE A 156 7.61 -7.61 -14.15
CA PHE A 156 6.92 -8.77 -13.57
C PHE A 156 5.52 -8.45 -13.04
N ALA A 157 5.25 -7.22 -12.62
CA ALA A 157 3.94 -6.81 -12.15
C ALA A 157 2.86 -6.88 -13.26
N VAL A 158 3.23 -6.64 -14.52
CA VAL A 158 2.28 -6.59 -15.64
C VAL A 158 1.40 -7.84 -15.76
N PRO A 159 1.93 -9.08 -15.80
CA PRO A 159 1.10 -10.28 -15.85
C PRO A 159 0.26 -10.48 -14.57
N LEU A 160 0.73 -9.98 -13.42
CA LEU A 160 -0.01 -10.08 -12.16
C LEU A 160 -1.31 -9.28 -12.20
N ARG A 161 -1.33 -8.13 -12.88
CA ARG A 161 -2.54 -7.28 -13.00
C ARG A 161 -3.78 -8.08 -13.41
N LYS A 162 -3.65 -8.91 -14.45
CA LYS A 162 -4.78 -9.69 -14.96
C LYS A 162 -5.31 -10.66 -13.90
N GLN A 163 -4.40 -11.24 -13.12
CA GLN A 163 -4.77 -12.16 -12.06
C GLN A 163 -5.38 -11.43 -10.86
N VAL A 164 -4.70 -10.43 -10.29
CA VAL A 164 -5.06 -9.85 -9.00
C VAL A 164 -6.07 -8.71 -9.05
N ILE A 165 -6.09 -7.93 -10.14
CA ILE A 165 -7.01 -6.79 -10.30
C ILE A 165 -8.24 -7.19 -11.11
N ILE A 166 -8.07 -7.90 -12.22
CA ILE A 166 -9.18 -8.20 -13.15
C ILE A 166 -9.97 -9.43 -12.70
N LYS A 167 -9.30 -10.56 -12.48
CA LYS A 167 -9.95 -11.83 -12.11
C LYS A 167 -10.29 -11.90 -10.62
N GLU A 168 -9.30 -11.75 -9.75
CA GLU A 168 -9.49 -11.88 -8.30
C GLU A 168 -10.15 -10.63 -7.67
N LYS A 169 -10.09 -9.48 -8.35
CA LYS A 169 -10.68 -8.21 -7.89
C LYS A 169 -10.29 -7.85 -6.46
N LEU A 170 -8.99 -8.03 -6.15
CA LEU A 170 -8.47 -7.68 -4.84
C LEU A 170 -8.71 -6.18 -4.55
N PRO A 171 -8.94 -5.81 -3.28
CA PRO A 171 -9.40 -4.47 -2.94
C PRO A 171 -8.32 -3.39 -3.12
N PHE A 172 -7.05 -3.67 -2.83
CA PHE A 172 -5.94 -2.70 -2.84
C PHE A 172 -6.36 -1.37 -2.18
N PRO A 173 -6.52 -1.35 -0.84
CA PRO A 173 -7.22 -0.25 -0.15
C PRO A 173 -6.63 1.15 -0.39
N SER A 174 -5.30 1.31 -0.41
CA SER A 174 -4.64 2.59 -0.71
C SER A 174 -4.89 3.06 -2.14
N GLY A 175 -4.79 2.15 -3.12
CA GLY A 175 -5.11 2.46 -4.52
C GLY A 175 -6.57 2.85 -4.70
N SER A 176 -7.49 2.12 -4.06
CA SER A 176 -8.93 2.43 -4.08
C SER A 176 -9.26 3.77 -3.42
N ALA A 177 -8.62 4.09 -2.30
CA ALA A 177 -8.76 5.41 -1.65
C ALA A 177 -8.20 6.54 -2.53
N THR A 178 -7.09 6.29 -3.22
CA THR A 178 -6.49 7.24 -4.16
C THR A 178 -7.43 7.49 -5.35
N ALA A 179 -8.03 6.44 -5.92
CA ALA A 179 -9.00 6.55 -6.99
C ALA A 179 -10.22 7.38 -6.58
N THR A 180 -10.76 7.09 -5.39
CA THR A 180 -11.90 7.82 -4.82
C THR A 180 -11.58 9.31 -4.69
N LEU A 181 -10.39 9.65 -4.19
CA LEU A 181 -9.98 11.05 -4.12
C LEU A 181 -9.88 11.67 -5.51
N ILE A 182 -9.17 11.05 -6.45
CA ILE A 182 -8.99 11.61 -7.79
C ILE A 182 -10.35 11.84 -8.48
N SER A 183 -11.29 10.90 -8.36
CA SER A 183 -12.66 11.02 -8.86
C SER A 183 -13.35 12.25 -8.25
N VAL A 184 -13.33 12.40 -6.93
CA VAL A 184 -13.92 13.56 -6.23
C VAL A 184 -13.24 14.86 -6.64
N LEU A 185 -11.92 14.86 -6.84
CA LEU A 185 -11.19 16.06 -7.23
C LEU A 185 -11.45 16.49 -8.67
N ASN A 186 -11.88 15.59 -9.54
CA ASN A 186 -12.04 15.84 -10.97
C ASN A 186 -13.50 15.72 -11.45
N ASP A 187 -14.46 15.52 -10.54
CA ASP A 187 -15.88 15.30 -10.86
C ASP A 187 -16.05 14.19 -11.91
N SER A 188 -15.37 13.06 -11.69
CA SER A 188 -15.24 12.01 -12.69
C SER A 188 -15.79 10.66 -12.23
N GLU A 189 -16.26 9.85 -13.19
CA GLU A 189 -16.86 8.55 -12.89
C GLU A 189 -15.86 7.60 -12.21
N ILE A 190 -16.34 6.82 -11.24
CA ILE A 190 -15.58 5.77 -10.56
C ILE A 190 -16.31 4.43 -10.63
N LEU A 191 -15.53 3.38 -10.86
CA LEU A 191 -16.03 2.01 -10.91
C LEU A 191 -16.10 1.39 -9.50
N HIS A 192 -17.23 0.78 -9.17
CA HIS A 192 -17.47 -0.01 -7.97
C HIS A 192 -17.88 -1.45 -8.32
N GLU A 193 -17.06 -2.41 -7.93
CA GLU A 193 -17.30 -3.84 -8.21
C GLU A 193 -18.08 -4.49 -7.06
N VAL A 194 -19.31 -4.94 -7.34
CA VAL A 194 -20.25 -5.52 -6.35
C VAL A 194 -20.71 -6.93 -6.75
N PRO A 195 -21.06 -7.81 -5.79
CA PRO A 195 -21.72 -9.08 -6.09
C PRO A 195 -22.99 -8.89 -6.92
N LYS A 196 -23.34 -9.85 -7.79
CA LYS A 196 -24.53 -9.73 -8.64
C LYS A 196 -25.85 -9.67 -7.87
N SER A 197 -25.90 -10.27 -6.69
CA SER A 197 -27.04 -10.15 -5.78
C SER A 197 -27.21 -8.71 -5.30
N GLU A 198 -26.12 -8.05 -4.93
CA GLU A 198 -26.10 -6.64 -4.52
C GLU A 198 -26.37 -5.71 -5.71
N LEU A 199 -25.79 -5.98 -6.88
CA LEU A 199 -26.07 -5.25 -8.12
C LEU A 199 -27.57 -5.27 -8.45
N ARG A 200 -28.24 -6.42 -8.30
CA ARG A 200 -29.69 -6.54 -8.49
C ARG A 200 -30.46 -5.73 -7.46
N LYS A 201 -30.06 -5.74 -6.19
CA LYS A 201 -30.68 -4.92 -5.14
C LYS A 201 -30.59 -3.44 -5.49
N ILE A 202 -29.38 -2.97 -5.80
CA ILE A 202 -29.08 -1.61 -6.24
C ILE A 202 -29.95 -1.23 -7.45
N TYR A 203 -30.07 -2.12 -8.44
CA TYR A 203 -30.94 -1.92 -9.59
C TYR A 203 -32.42 -1.80 -9.23
N TYR A 204 -32.95 -2.68 -8.37
CA TYR A 204 -34.36 -2.64 -7.97
C TYR A 204 -34.68 -1.40 -7.15
N GLU A 205 -33.84 -1.08 -6.15
CA GLU A 205 -33.98 0.10 -5.29
C GLU A 205 -33.98 1.39 -6.11
N TYR A 206 -33.10 1.49 -7.11
CA TYR A 206 -33.07 2.63 -8.03
C TYR A 206 -34.32 2.77 -8.88
N ASN A 207 -34.81 1.67 -9.46
CA ASN A 207 -36.02 1.70 -10.26
C ASN A 207 -37.28 1.97 -9.42
N GLU A 208 -37.25 1.64 -8.12
CA GLU A 208 -38.32 1.98 -7.19
C GLU A 208 -38.35 3.48 -6.90
N VAL A 209 -37.19 4.10 -6.68
CA VAL A 209 -37.06 5.58 -6.53
C VAL A 209 -37.55 6.29 -7.79
N LEU A 210 -37.11 5.88 -8.98
CA LEU A 210 -37.56 6.47 -10.25
C LEU A 210 -39.09 6.40 -10.41
N ARG A 211 -39.69 5.24 -10.08
CA ARG A 211 -41.15 5.06 -10.13
C ARG A 211 -41.91 5.92 -9.12
N SER A 212 -41.29 6.33 -8.02
CA SER A 212 -41.90 7.22 -7.03
C SER A 212 -41.92 8.68 -7.50
N GLU A 213 -40.86 9.14 -8.18
CA GLU A 213 -40.78 10.50 -8.74
C GLU A 213 -41.76 10.70 -9.92
N ASP A 214 -41.95 9.68 -10.76
CA ASP A 214 -42.93 9.71 -11.86
C ASP A 214 -44.39 9.79 -11.36
N ARG A 215 -44.67 9.25 -10.15
CA ARG A 215 -46.01 9.28 -9.54
C ARG A 215 -46.32 10.64 -8.92
N GLU A 216 -45.35 11.31 -8.30
CA GLU A 216 -45.53 12.65 -7.72
C GLU A 216 -45.68 13.73 -8.81
N SER A 217 -44.94 13.59 -9.92
CA SER A 217 -45.04 14.51 -11.07
C SER A 217 -46.36 14.36 -11.84
N SER A 218 -46.99 13.18 -11.83
CA SER A 218 -48.28 12.92 -12.49
C SER A 218 -49.51 13.32 -11.66
N ALA A 219 -49.34 13.65 -10.37
CA ALA A 219 -50.44 13.91 -9.43
C ALA A 219 -50.73 15.40 -9.15
N THR A 220 -50.02 16.34 -9.78
CA THR A 220 -50.20 17.79 -9.57
C THR A 220 -50.88 18.48 -10.74
N GLY A 221 -52.18 18.20 -10.89
CA GLY A 221 -53.11 18.98 -11.69
C GLY A 221 -54.43 19.14 -10.96
N GLU A 222 -54.54 20.20 -10.14
CA GLU A 222 -55.77 20.97 -9.78
C GLU A 222 -55.69 21.59 -8.35
N GLY A 223 -55.90 22.92 -8.25
CA GLY A 223 -56.78 23.51 -7.23
C GLY A 223 -56.26 24.06 -5.87
N ASN A 224 -55.79 25.31 -5.88
CA ASN A 224 -56.14 26.45 -4.98
C ASN A 224 -55.74 26.55 -3.47
N ASN A 225 -54.99 27.63 -3.19
CA ASN A 225 -55.01 28.63 -2.09
C ASN A 225 -54.95 28.28 -0.58
N GLY A 226 -53.82 28.65 0.04
CA GLY A 226 -53.69 29.00 1.47
C GLY A 226 -52.24 29.26 1.93
N THR A 227 -51.81 30.52 2.00
CA THR A 227 -50.58 31.02 2.69
C THR A 227 -50.88 31.26 4.20
N PRO A 228 -49.95 31.52 5.15
CA PRO A 228 -48.47 31.73 5.09
C PRO A 228 -47.60 31.10 6.23
N SER A 229 -46.27 31.06 6.09
CA SER A 229 -45.28 31.73 6.99
C SER A 229 -43.85 31.15 6.91
N LEU A 230 -42.88 32.07 6.94
CA LEU A 230 -41.45 31.94 6.60
C LEU A 230 -40.59 31.20 7.64
N GLY A 231 -39.55 30.51 7.14
CA GLY A 231 -38.26 30.26 7.80
C GLY A 231 -37.17 30.02 6.72
N PRO A 232 -36.02 30.72 6.74
CA PRO A 232 -35.18 30.85 5.53
C PRO A 232 -34.04 29.83 5.44
N ALA A 233 -33.57 29.67 4.20
CA ALA A 233 -32.25 29.21 3.74
C ALA A 233 -32.28 27.89 2.96
N GLY A 234 -32.75 27.97 1.71
CA GLY A 234 -32.21 27.14 0.64
C GLY A 234 -30.95 27.82 0.12
N ASP A 235 -29.84 27.09 0.05
CA ASP A 235 -28.60 27.50 -0.60
C ASP A 235 -27.95 26.26 -1.24
N ASP A 236 -27.90 26.22 -2.58
CA ASP A 236 -26.70 25.86 -3.37
C ASP A 236 -25.81 24.66 -2.94
N ILE A 237 -26.36 23.48 -2.64
CA ILE A 237 -25.60 22.43 -1.94
C ILE A 237 -24.61 21.63 -2.82
N ASN A 238 -24.81 21.36 -4.12
CA ASN A 238 -24.01 20.30 -4.78
C ASN A 238 -22.71 20.76 -5.47
N ASP A 239 -22.65 21.92 -6.15
CA ASP A 239 -21.38 22.46 -6.71
C ASP A 239 -20.47 23.09 -5.65
N THR A 240 -21.08 23.53 -4.55
CA THR A 240 -20.36 24.12 -3.41
C THR A 240 -19.68 23.02 -2.60
N THR A 241 -20.28 21.84 -2.41
CA THR A 241 -19.75 20.80 -1.49
C THR A 241 -18.49 20.09 -2.01
N THR A 242 -18.35 19.85 -3.32
CA THR A 242 -17.15 19.23 -3.91
C THR A 242 -15.98 20.21 -3.97
N ASN A 243 -16.23 21.44 -4.45
CA ASN A 243 -15.25 22.52 -4.45
C ASN A 243 -14.81 22.89 -3.02
N THR A 244 -15.72 22.90 -2.05
CA THR A 244 -15.37 23.13 -0.63
C THR A 244 -14.48 22.01 -0.10
N THR A 245 -14.82 20.73 -0.31
CA THR A 245 -14.00 19.61 0.18
C THR A 245 -12.57 19.62 -0.39
N TYR A 246 -12.41 19.89 -1.69
CA TYR A 246 -11.10 20.05 -2.31
C TYR A 246 -10.32 21.24 -1.71
N ASN A 247 -10.96 22.41 -1.64
CA ASN A 247 -10.33 23.62 -1.12
C ASN A 247 -9.99 23.49 0.36
N GLU A 248 -10.80 22.79 1.14
CA GLU A 248 -10.56 22.47 2.55
C GLU A 248 -9.37 21.54 2.71
N ASN A 249 -9.35 20.41 2.00
CA ASN A 249 -8.23 19.46 2.05
C ASN A 249 -6.92 20.13 1.61
N LEU A 250 -6.94 20.98 0.58
CA LEU A 250 -5.75 21.72 0.18
C LEU A 250 -5.32 22.76 1.23
N LYS A 251 -6.27 23.52 1.81
CA LYS A 251 -5.96 24.46 2.89
C LYS A 251 -5.37 23.75 4.10
N ILE A 252 -5.91 22.59 4.45
CA ILE A 252 -5.40 21.75 5.54
C ILE A 252 -3.98 21.30 5.22
N LEU A 253 -3.72 20.75 4.02
CA LEU A 253 -2.40 20.32 3.58
C LEU A 253 -1.39 21.46 3.68
N ILE A 254 -1.70 22.64 3.12
CA ILE A 254 -0.79 23.79 3.11
C ILE A 254 -0.54 24.31 4.53
N ARG A 255 -1.58 24.36 5.39
CA ARG A 255 -1.43 24.81 6.78
C ARG A 255 -0.57 23.86 7.59
N THR A 256 -0.82 22.55 7.52
CA THR A 256 -0.03 21.56 8.26
C THR A 256 1.39 21.48 7.73
N PHE A 257 1.57 21.57 6.40
CA PHE A 257 2.88 21.73 5.77
C PHE A 257 3.62 22.92 6.36
N THR A 258 3.02 24.11 6.34
CA THR A 258 3.66 25.34 6.82
C THR A 258 4.04 25.25 8.30
N VAL A 259 3.13 24.76 9.16
CA VAL A 259 3.41 24.58 10.60
C VAL A 259 4.59 23.63 10.81
N SER A 260 4.60 22.50 10.10
CA SER A 260 5.67 21.53 10.21
C SER A 260 7.00 22.07 9.69
N SER A 261 6.99 22.78 8.56
CA SER A 261 8.17 23.44 7.99
C SER A 261 8.78 24.46 8.95
N ILE A 262 7.95 25.31 9.58
CA ILE A 262 8.41 26.29 10.57
C ILE A 262 9.02 25.57 11.77
N TYR A 263 8.35 24.54 12.31
CA TYR A 263 8.90 23.73 13.39
C TYR A 263 10.27 23.16 13.02
N THR A 264 10.43 22.58 11.83
CA THR A 264 11.69 21.97 11.38
C THR A 264 12.84 22.97 11.36
N LEU A 265 12.60 24.17 10.85
CA LEU A 265 13.60 25.25 10.81
C LEU A 265 13.93 25.74 12.24
N VAL A 266 12.94 25.97 13.08
CA VAL A 266 13.15 26.42 14.47
C VAL A 266 13.89 25.35 15.28
N SER A 267 13.54 24.08 15.09
CA SER A 267 14.15 22.93 15.78
C SER A 267 15.62 22.70 15.40
N TYR A 268 16.08 23.26 14.28
CA TYR A 268 17.49 23.30 13.97
C TYR A 268 18.22 24.24 14.92
N PHE A 269 17.71 25.45 15.10
CA PHE A 269 18.36 26.45 15.94
C PHE A 269 18.19 26.18 17.43
N ILE A 270 17.12 25.51 17.88
CA ILE A 270 16.87 25.25 19.30
C ILE A 270 16.83 23.73 19.54
N PRO A 271 17.98 23.03 19.62
CA PRO A 271 18.01 21.56 19.68
C PRO A 271 17.30 20.96 20.88
N ILE A 272 17.20 21.71 21.99
CA ILE A 272 16.53 21.22 23.20
C ILE A 272 15.06 20.86 22.98
N ILE A 273 14.41 21.44 21.96
CA ILE A 273 13.02 21.08 21.62
C ILE A 273 12.92 19.69 20.99
N LYS A 274 14.03 19.08 20.54
CA LYS A 274 14.04 17.74 19.98
C LYS A 274 14.20 16.64 21.03
N ALA A 275 14.59 16.97 22.26
CA ALA A 275 14.86 15.99 23.30
C ALA A 275 14.38 16.50 24.68
N ILE A 276 13.06 16.61 24.85
CA ILE A 276 12.45 17.08 26.10
C ILE A 276 12.40 15.92 27.12
N PRO A 277 13.06 15.97 28.28
CA PRO A 277 13.04 14.87 29.25
C PRO A 277 11.63 14.61 29.82
N ILE A 278 11.11 13.37 29.72
CA ILE A 278 9.72 13.04 30.14
C ILE A 278 9.66 12.50 31.58
N PHE A 279 10.76 11.96 32.09
CA PHE A 279 10.83 11.34 33.42
C PHE A 279 12.07 11.78 34.23
N GLY A 280 12.44 13.05 34.11
CA GLY A 280 13.63 13.62 34.74
C GLY A 280 14.93 13.35 33.97
N SER A 281 16.03 13.96 34.43
CA SER A 281 17.34 13.86 33.78
C SER A 281 17.91 12.44 33.81
N TYR A 282 17.70 11.72 34.92
CA TYR A 282 18.25 10.38 35.11
C TYR A 282 17.83 9.38 34.03
N LEU A 283 16.52 9.26 33.75
CA LEU A 283 16.02 8.32 32.73
C LEU A 283 16.29 8.80 31.30
N ASN A 284 16.44 10.12 31.09
CA ASN A 284 16.88 10.66 29.81
C ASN A 284 18.34 10.25 29.51
N GLU A 285 19.26 10.50 30.45
CA GLU A 285 20.68 10.23 30.27
C GLU A 285 21.01 8.73 30.25
N ASN A 286 20.34 7.92 31.07
CA ASN A 286 20.65 6.50 31.21
C ASN A 286 19.85 5.55 30.33
N TYR A 287 18.73 6.02 29.76
CA TYR A 287 17.77 5.17 29.03
C TYR A 287 17.02 5.89 27.91
N LEU A 288 17.40 7.13 27.57
CA LEU A 288 16.87 7.90 26.43
C LEU A 288 15.37 8.20 26.50
N TRP A 289 14.80 8.26 27.71
CA TRP A 289 13.41 8.67 27.94
C TRP A 289 13.21 10.18 27.82
N ASN A 290 13.33 10.69 26.59
CA ASN A 290 12.91 12.03 26.19
C ASN A 290 11.76 11.98 25.17
N PHE A 291 11.18 13.14 24.88
CA PHE A 291 10.13 13.37 23.91
C PHE A 291 10.66 14.25 22.79
N GLN A 292 10.47 13.78 21.56
CA GLN A 292 10.66 14.62 20.38
C GLN A 292 9.28 14.99 19.79
N PRO A 293 8.78 16.23 20.00
CA PRO A 293 7.52 16.73 19.45
C PRO A 293 7.58 16.99 17.93
N SER A 294 8.14 16.06 17.16
CA SER A 294 8.20 16.14 15.69
C SER A 294 6.79 16.05 15.09
N PRO A 295 6.32 17.07 14.35
CA PRO A 295 5.06 17.00 13.65
C PRO A 295 5.03 15.87 12.63
N ALA A 296 6.14 15.53 11.97
CA ALA A 296 6.18 14.38 11.07
C ALA A 296 5.97 13.05 11.79
N TYR A 297 6.55 12.82 12.96
CA TYR A 297 6.31 11.57 13.69
C TYR A 297 4.87 11.46 14.18
N ILE A 298 4.25 12.58 14.56
CA ILE A 298 2.81 12.62 14.84
C ILE A 298 2.02 12.29 13.56
N GLY A 299 2.35 12.91 12.42
CA GLY A 299 1.74 12.61 11.13
C GLY A 299 1.88 11.15 10.72
N GLN A 300 3.06 10.55 10.89
CA GLN A 300 3.29 9.12 10.68
C GLN A 300 2.42 8.28 11.61
N GLY A 301 2.33 8.64 12.89
CA GLY A 301 1.47 7.97 13.85
C GLY A 301 0.00 7.94 13.42
N ILE A 302 -0.51 9.05 12.91
CA ILE A 302 -1.88 9.14 12.37
C ILE A 302 -2.05 8.20 11.18
N ILE A 303 -1.07 8.18 10.26
CA ILE A 303 -1.09 7.32 9.07
C ILE A 303 -1.04 5.83 9.46
N MET A 304 -0.20 5.47 10.44
CA MET A 304 -0.02 4.09 10.92
C MET A 304 -1.21 3.58 11.73
N GLY A 305 -1.96 4.48 12.36
CA GLY A 305 -3.12 4.20 13.19
C GLY A 305 -2.78 3.71 14.60
N LEU A 306 -3.75 3.89 15.51
CA LEU A 306 -3.58 3.60 16.93
C LEU A 306 -3.07 2.17 17.22
N PRO A 307 -3.65 1.07 16.67
CA PRO A 307 -3.19 -0.28 17.01
C PRO A 307 -1.70 -0.49 16.77
N THR A 308 -1.21 -0.10 15.59
CA THR A 308 0.21 -0.22 15.23
C THR A 308 1.10 0.56 16.18
N THR A 309 0.74 1.83 16.43
CA THR A 309 1.54 2.70 17.31
C THR A 309 1.48 2.28 18.78
N SER A 310 0.39 1.67 19.24
CA SER A 310 0.28 1.06 20.58
C SER A 310 1.21 -0.14 20.73
N TYR A 311 1.30 -1.01 19.73
CA TYR A 311 2.25 -2.13 19.75
C TYR A 311 3.70 -1.64 19.75
N MET A 312 4.00 -0.58 18.99
CA MET A 312 5.31 0.07 19.05
C MET A 312 5.59 0.64 20.44
N LEU A 313 4.63 1.32 21.06
CA LEU A 313 4.80 1.83 22.44
C LEU A 313 5.02 0.68 23.43
N PHE A 314 4.27 -0.42 23.30
CA PHE A 314 4.49 -1.62 24.10
C PHE A 314 5.90 -2.17 23.93
N GLY A 315 6.38 -2.28 22.68
CA GLY A 315 7.76 -2.68 22.40
C GLY A 315 8.79 -1.74 22.99
N CYS A 316 8.55 -0.44 22.94
CA CYS A 316 9.43 0.56 23.54
C CYS A 316 9.51 0.40 25.06
N VAL A 317 8.38 0.21 25.74
CA VAL A 317 8.35 -0.09 27.18
C VAL A 317 9.07 -1.40 27.49
N LEU A 318 8.86 -2.44 26.68
CA LEU A 318 9.51 -3.74 26.84
C LEU A 318 11.04 -3.62 26.67
N GLY A 319 11.51 -2.98 25.61
CA GLY A 319 12.93 -2.81 25.30
C GLY A 319 13.63 -1.85 26.27
N TRP A 320 13.16 -0.61 26.34
CA TRP A 320 13.84 0.48 27.06
C TRP A 320 13.42 0.62 28.51
N GLY A 321 12.18 0.23 28.85
CA GLY A 321 11.67 0.31 30.22
C GLY A 321 11.95 -0.93 31.07
N ILE A 322 12.08 -2.10 30.45
CA ILE A 322 12.25 -3.38 31.16
C ILE A 322 13.61 -4.02 30.84
N MET A 323 13.85 -4.33 29.57
CA MET A 323 15.04 -5.10 29.17
C MET A 323 16.34 -4.32 29.36
N ALA A 324 16.37 -3.03 29.03
CA ALA A 324 17.53 -2.19 29.21
C ALA A 324 17.98 -2.08 30.69
N PRO A 325 17.09 -1.76 31.66
CA PRO A 325 17.44 -1.83 33.08
C PRO A 325 17.87 -3.23 33.55
N LEU A 326 17.20 -4.29 33.12
CA LEU A 326 17.57 -5.67 33.48
C LEU A 326 18.95 -6.04 32.93
N CYS A 327 19.29 -5.59 31.73
CA CYS A 327 20.59 -5.81 31.12
C CYS A 327 21.73 -5.22 31.97
N LYS A 328 21.56 -3.98 32.46
CA LYS A 328 22.48 -3.34 33.41
C LYS A 328 22.51 -4.06 34.76
N PHE A 329 21.34 -4.42 35.31
CA PHE A 329 21.22 -5.11 36.59
C PHE A 329 21.97 -6.47 36.62
N PHE A 330 21.82 -7.25 35.55
CA PHE A 330 22.49 -8.55 35.40
C PHE A 330 23.93 -8.45 34.87
N LYS A 331 24.44 -7.24 34.62
CA LYS A 331 25.79 -6.99 34.05
C LYS A 331 26.02 -7.78 32.76
N LEU A 332 25.02 -7.83 31.89
CA LEU A 332 25.11 -8.49 30.58
C LEU A 332 25.85 -7.65 29.54
N VAL A 333 25.94 -6.35 29.82
CA VAL A 333 26.67 -5.33 29.07
C VAL A 333 27.58 -4.60 30.06
N ASP A 334 28.69 -4.04 29.57
CA ASP A 334 29.60 -3.24 30.38
C ASP A 334 28.82 -2.10 31.08
N PRO A 335 28.90 -1.96 32.41
CA PRO A 335 28.22 -0.89 33.15
C PRO A 335 28.55 0.53 32.66
N ASP A 336 29.75 0.72 32.13
CA ASP A 336 30.27 2.02 31.67
C ASP A 336 30.00 2.26 30.17
N ALA A 337 29.46 1.27 29.44
CA ALA A 337 29.11 1.44 28.03
C ALA A 337 28.01 2.50 27.87
N GLU A 338 28.20 3.38 26.89
CA GLU A 338 27.19 4.37 26.54
C GLU A 338 25.89 3.70 26.12
N VAL A 339 24.76 4.31 26.49
CA VAL A 339 23.43 3.75 26.20
C VAL A 339 23.18 3.70 24.69
N ASN A 340 23.77 4.65 23.96
CA ASN A 340 23.70 4.77 22.50
C ASN A 340 24.68 3.85 21.77
N ASP A 341 25.59 3.16 22.48
CA ASP A 341 26.53 2.23 21.87
C ASP A 341 25.77 1.03 21.27
N TRP A 342 25.89 0.91 19.95
CA TRP A 342 25.19 -0.04 19.10
C TRP A 342 25.95 -1.36 18.94
N GLU A 343 27.23 -1.41 19.30
CA GLU A 343 28.05 -2.60 19.20
C GLU A 343 28.12 -3.34 20.55
N ASN A 344 28.51 -2.62 21.60
CA ASN A 344 28.77 -3.23 22.92
C ASN A 344 27.81 -2.72 24.01
N GLY A 345 26.99 -1.70 23.72
CA GLY A 345 26.08 -1.09 24.68
C GLY A 345 24.71 -1.75 24.82
N ILE A 346 23.87 -1.13 25.65
CA ILE A 346 22.49 -1.58 25.91
C ILE A 346 21.68 -1.62 24.62
N GLN A 347 21.81 -0.59 23.79
CA GLN A 347 21.09 -0.48 22.54
C GLN A 347 21.45 -1.64 21.59
N GLY A 348 22.73 -1.99 21.47
CA GLY A 348 23.16 -3.18 20.72
C GLY A 348 22.58 -4.49 21.27
N TRP A 349 22.49 -4.64 22.58
CA TRP A 349 21.95 -5.85 23.20
C TRP A 349 20.44 -6.03 22.98
N ILE A 350 19.63 -4.98 23.21
CA ILE A 350 18.17 -5.05 23.00
C ILE A 350 17.80 -5.21 21.52
N LEU A 351 18.69 -4.80 20.61
CA LEU A 351 18.50 -4.91 19.17
C LEU A 351 18.34 -6.37 18.73
N TRP A 352 19.16 -7.28 19.26
CA TRP A 352 19.06 -8.72 18.95
C TRP A 352 17.71 -9.32 19.39
N CYS A 353 17.14 -8.78 20.46
CA CYS A 353 15.82 -9.20 20.93
C CYS A 353 14.72 -8.67 20.02
N SER A 354 14.78 -7.38 19.65
CA SER A 354 13.91 -6.77 18.64
C SER A 354 13.94 -7.57 17.33
N LEU A 355 15.14 -7.86 16.82
CA LEU A 355 15.35 -8.57 15.57
C LEU A 355 14.68 -9.94 15.59
N SER A 356 14.85 -10.72 16.67
CA SER A 356 14.22 -12.03 16.77
C SER A 356 12.70 -11.94 16.68
N VAL A 357 12.09 -10.99 17.39
CA VAL A 357 10.65 -10.73 17.33
C VAL A 357 10.20 -10.38 15.91
N MET A 358 10.93 -9.48 15.23
CA MET A 358 10.57 -9.04 13.87
C MET A 358 10.75 -10.14 12.82
N VAL A 359 11.88 -10.86 12.87
CA VAL A 359 12.19 -11.96 11.94
C VAL A 359 11.17 -13.07 12.11
N VAL A 360 10.92 -13.51 13.34
CA VAL A 360 9.96 -14.60 13.58
C VAL A 360 8.54 -14.18 13.18
N ASP A 361 8.06 -12.99 13.56
CA ASP A 361 6.72 -12.51 13.16
C ASP A 361 6.59 -12.42 11.63
N SER A 362 7.62 -11.90 10.95
CA SER A 362 7.63 -11.78 9.50
C SER A 362 7.63 -13.16 8.81
N CYS A 363 8.47 -14.09 9.29
CA CYS A 363 8.56 -15.43 8.73
C CYS A 363 7.29 -16.25 8.99
N VAL A 364 6.78 -16.27 10.23
CA VAL A 364 5.56 -17.01 10.58
C VAL A 364 4.36 -16.44 9.84
N GLY A 365 4.19 -15.11 9.85
CA GLY A 365 3.10 -14.46 9.13
C GLY A 365 3.13 -14.76 7.63
N PHE A 366 4.31 -14.67 7.01
CA PHE A 366 4.48 -15.02 5.60
C PHE A 366 4.17 -16.50 5.32
N ILE A 367 4.65 -17.42 6.16
CA ILE A 367 4.38 -18.86 6.00
C ILE A 367 2.88 -19.14 6.09
N VAL A 368 2.19 -18.58 7.09
CA VAL A 368 0.74 -18.77 7.25
C VAL A 368 -0.02 -18.23 6.05
N VAL A 369 0.27 -17.00 5.61
CA VAL A 369 -0.36 -16.40 4.43
C VAL A 369 -0.08 -17.24 3.19
N THR A 370 1.16 -17.68 2.99
CA THR A 370 1.54 -18.52 1.84
C THR A 370 0.79 -19.85 1.85
N VAL A 371 0.75 -20.55 2.99
CA VAL A 371 0.02 -21.82 3.14
C VAL A 371 -1.45 -21.61 2.86
N LYS A 372 -2.08 -20.57 3.41
CA LYS A 372 -3.48 -20.22 3.11
C LYS A 372 -3.70 -19.97 1.62
N SER A 373 -2.88 -19.13 0.99
CA SER A 373 -2.99 -18.82 -0.43
C SER A 373 -2.82 -20.06 -1.32
N VAL A 374 -1.90 -20.97 -0.96
CA VAL A 374 -1.66 -22.22 -1.69
C VAL A 374 -2.80 -23.22 -1.48
N LEU A 375 -3.28 -23.39 -0.25
CA LEU A 375 -4.41 -24.28 0.05
C LEU A 375 -5.68 -23.79 -0.66
N LYS A 376 -5.97 -22.50 -0.59
CA LYS A 376 -7.10 -21.87 -1.31
C LYS A 376 -7.03 -22.18 -2.80
N TRP A 377 -5.88 -21.87 -3.43
CA TRP A 377 -5.67 -22.15 -4.84
C TRP A 377 -5.83 -23.65 -5.17
N TYR A 378 -5.30 -24.54 -4.33
CA TYR A 378 -5.38 -25.99 -4.52
C TYR A 378 -6.82 -26.51 -4.49
N PHE A 379 -7.63 -26.03 -3.55
CA PHE A 379 -9.03 -26.46 -3.40
C PHE A 379 -9.96 -25.81 -4.43
N GLU A 380 -9.73 -24.57 -4.84
CA GLU A 380 -10.51 -23.91 -5.91
C GLU A 380 -10.38 -24.64 -7.27
N HIS A 381 -9.27 -25.35 -7.50
CA HIS A 381 -8.99 -26.05 -8.77
C HIS A 381 -9.32 -27.55 -8.75
N ARG A 382 -9.83 -28.10 -7.64
CA ARG A 382 -10.29 -29.49 -7.55
C ARG A 382 -11.76 -29.56 -7.16
N GLU A 383 -12.62 -29.88 -8.13
CA GLU A 383 -14.04 -30.19 -7.88
C GLU A 383 -14.18 -31.34 -6.86
N GLY A 384 -14.99 -31.14 -5.81
CA GLY A 384 -15.50 -32.23 -4.96
C GLY A 384 -14.66 -32.66 -3.74
N MET A 385 -13.65 -31.90 -3.29
CA MET A 385 -12.84 -32.26 -2.10
C MET A 385 -13.04 -31.37 -0.85
N TYR A 386 -14.06 -30.52 -0.83
CA TYR A 386 -14.34 -29.60 0.27
C TYR A 386 -14.59 -30.31 1.63
N GLU A 387 -15.11 -31.54 1.61
CA GLU A 387 -15.45 -32.32 2.82
C GLU A 387 -14.24 -32.88 3.58
N LYS A 388 -13.01 -32.82 3.03
CA LYS A 388 -11.80 -33.37 3.67
C LYS A 388 -10.85 -32.33 4.27
N LEU A 389 -11.31 -31.08 4.45
CA LEU A 389 -10.49 -30.06 5.11
C LEU A 389 -10.17 -30.46 6.56
N PRO A 390 -8.91 -30.30 7.04
CA PRO A 390 -8.58 -30.43 8.45
C PRO A 390 -9.38 -29.41 9.28
N SER A 391 -9.93 -29.79 10.43
CA SER A 391 -10.77 -28.93 11.30
C SER A 391 -10.11 -27.63 11.80
N ILE A 392 -8.80 -27.47 11.59
CA ILE A 392 -8.03 -26.25 11.90
C ILE A 392 -8.18 -25.18 10.81
N PHE A 393 -8.57 -25.57 9.59
CA PHE A 393 -8.87 -24.68 8.48
C PHE A 393 -10.34 -24.88 8.12
N SER A 394 -11.23 -23.99 8.54
CA SER A 394 -12.63 -24.08 8.13
C SER A 394 -12.77 -23.70 6.65
N ALA A 395 -13.72 -24.28 5.92
CA ALA A 395 -14.02 -23.86 4.55
C ALA A 395 -14.39 -22.35 4.50
N GLN A 396 -15.05 -21.86 5.54
CA GLN A 396 -15.37 -20.44 5.74
C GLN A 396 -14.10 -19.58 5.85
N ASP A 397 -13.02 -20.12 6.46
CA ASP A 397 -11.74 -19.45 6.66
C ASP A 397 -10.92 -19.34 5.37
N ILE A 398 -11.14 -20.25 4.42
CA ILE A 398 -10.45 -20.29 3.13
C ILE A 398 -11.19 -19.46 2.08
N PHE A 399 -12.52 -19.44 2.09
CA PHE A 399 -13.33 -18.86 1.02
C PHE A 399 -13.91 -17.47 1.32
N GLY A 400 -13.86 -16.99 2.57
CA GLY A 400 -14.35 -15.67 2.95
C GLY A 400 -15.88 -15.58 3.02
N GLY A 401 -16.38 -14.69 3.89
CA GLY A 401 -17.79 -14.59 4.27
C GLY A 401 -18.81 -14.49 3.12
N ASN A 402 -19.97 -15.12 3.37
CA ASN A 402 -21.20 -15.14 2.57
C ASN A 402 -21.05 -15.45 1.06
N SER A 403 -20.39 -16.56 0.75
CA SER A 403 -20.77 -17.28 -0.47
C SER A 403 -21.99 -18.16 -0.17
N SER A 404 -23.12 -17.81 -0.80
CA SER A 404 -24.34 -18.62 -0.85
C SER A 404 -24.15 -20.01 -1.49
N LEU A 405 -22.91 -20.44 -1.74
CA LEU A 405 -22.55 -21.77 -2.21
C LEU A 405 -22.55 -22.80 -1.06
N GLY A 406 -22.33 -22.39 0.20
CA GLY A 406 -22.35 -23.31 1.34
C GLY A 406 -23.75 -23.80 1.71
N GLU A 407 -24.74 -22.91 1.71
CA GLU A 407 -26.12 -23.25 2.10
C GLU A 407 -26.88 -24.02 1.00
N GLN A 408 -26.58 -23.81 -0.28
CA GLN A 408 -27.25 -24.53 -1.36
C GLN A 408 -26.89 -26.01 -1.43
N HIS A 409 -25.74 -26.42 -0.89
CA HIS A 409 -25.33 -27.83 -0.86
C HIS A 409 -25.67 -28.53 0.47
N LEU A 410 -25.88 -27.79 1.58
CA LEU A 410 -26.30 -28.40 2.85
C LEU A 410 -27.78 -28.80 2.84
N LEU A 411 -28.65 -28.07 2.14
CA LEU A 411 -30.07 -28.40 2.01
C LEU A 411 -30.36 -29.65 1.15
N ILE A 412 -29.35 -30.20 0.47
CA ILE A 412 -29.46 -31.46 -0.29
C ILE A 412 -29.03 -32.66 0.58
N ALA A 413 -28.38 -32.44 1.73
CA ALA A 413 -27.79 -33.50 2.55
C ALA A 413 -28.62 -33.92 3.79
N GLU A 414 -29.61 -33.14 4.23
CA GLU A 414 -30.50 -33.50 5.36
C GLU A 414 -31.73 -34.32 4.95
N GLY A 415 -31.75 -34.83 3.72
CA GLY A 415 -32.87 -35.56 3.15
C GLY A 415 -32.87 -37.09 3.32
N THR A 416 -32.07 -37.72 4.18
CA THR A 416 -32.17 -39.19 4.39
C THR A 416 -31.63 -39.70 5.73
N SER A 417 -32.51 -39.98 6.70
CA SER A 417 -32.48 -41.22 7.52
C SER A 417 -33.71 -41.37 8.45
N ASN A 418 -34.56 -42.39 8.17
CA ASN A 418 -35.41 -43.27 9.04
C ASN A 418 -35.99 -42.73 10.37
N SER A 419 -37.26 -42.88 10.79
CA SER A 419 -38.45 -43.73 10.49
C SER A 419 -39.60 -43.29 11.47
N PRO A 420 -40.87 -43.82 11.54
CA PRO A 420 -41.46 -45.02 10.93
C PRO A 420 -42.88 -44.91 10.29
N ILE A 421 -43.15 -45.86 9.38
CA ILE A 421 -44.36 -46.68 9.17
C ILE A 421 -45.73 -46.12 9.61
N LEU A 422 -46.64 -45.88 8.64
CA LEU A 422 -48.04 -46.34 8.67
C LEU A 422 -48.70 -46.28 7.26
N THR A 423 -48.84 -47.47 6.66
CA THR A 423 -49.93 -47.98 5.77
C THR A 423 -50.68 -47.08 4.75
N ALA A 424 -50.44 -47.34 3.45
CA ALA A 424 -51.34 -47.72 2.32
C ALA A 424 -52.75 -47.05 2.12
N PRO A 425 -53.45 -47.17 0.95
CA PRO A 425 -53.10 -47.82 -0.34
C PRO A 425 -53.49 -47.05 -1.66
N CYS A 426 -53.00 -47.60 -2.80
CA CYS A 426 -53.58 -47.63 -4.17
C CYS A 426 -53.70 -46.30 -4.96
N SER A 427 -53.45 -46.21 -6.27
CA SER A 427 -53.60 -47.19 -7.36
C SER A 427 -52.71 -46.87 -8.58
N ASN A 428 -52.34 -47.95 -9.28
CA ASN A 428 -51.50 -48.04 -10.47
C ASN A 428 -51.96 -47.22 -11.69
N GLY A 429 -50.97 -46.82 -12.49
CA GLY A 429 -51.12 -46.42 -13.89
C GLY A 429 -49.82 -46.70 -14.66
N HIS A 430 -49.72 -47.91 -15.18
CA HIS A 430 -48.62 -48.49 -15.95
C HIS A 430 -48.31 -47.75 -17.28
N ASN A 431 -47.04 -47.92 -17.71
CA ASN A 431 -46.50 -48.16 -19.06
C ASN A 431 -45.48 -47.09 -19.53
N SER A 432 -44.35 -47.39 -20.16
CA SER A 432 -43.53 -48.59 -20.43
C SER A 432 -42.51 -48.14 -21.49
N ILE A 433 -41.22 -48.51 -21.35
CA ILE A 433 -40.31 -49.07 -22.40
C ILE A 433 -40.04 -48.15 -23.63
N SER A 434 -38.84 -47.89 -24.17
CA SER A 434 -37.58 -48.64 -24.37
C SER A 434 -36.45 -47.72 -24.84
N ASN A 435 -35.22 -48.14 -24.53
CA ASN A 435 -33.93 -48.05 -25.25
C ASN A 435 -33.92 -47.49 -26.69
N ASP A 436 -32.91 -46.69 -27.05
CA ASP A 436 -31.66 -47.21 -27.67
C ASP A 436 -30.67 -46.11 -28.14
N THR A 437 -29.38 -46.42 -27.96
CA THR A 437 -28.20 -46.11 -28.81
C THR A 437 -27.64 -44.67 -29.02
N SER A 438 -26.31 -44.60 -28.96
CA SER A 438 -25.36 -43.51 -29.29
C SER A 438 -24.99 -43.51 -30.79
N PRO A 439 -23.95 -42.79 -31.34
CA PRO A 439 -23.25 -41.54 -30.99
C PRO A 439 -23.08 -40.55 -32.20
N MET A 440 -22.46 -39.38 -31.93
CA MET A 440 -21.74 -38.47 -32.86
C MET A 440 -22.46 -37.52 -33.87
N ALA A 441 -22.15 -36.24 -33.66
CA ALA A 441 -21.80 -35.18 -34.64
C ALA A 441 -22.85 -34.62 -35.61
N LYS A 442 -23.19 -33.32 -35.45
CA LYS A 442 -23.27 -32.35 -36.57
C LYS A 442 -23.28 -30.88 -36.13
N LYS A 443 -22.70 -30.08 -37.03
CA LYS A 443 -22.51 -28.63 -37.08
C LYS A 443 -23.80 -27.79 -37.05
N SER A 444 -23.59 -26.52 -36.67
CA SER A 444 -24.29 -25.27 -37.06
C SER A 444 -25.74 -25.08 -36.62
N GLN A 445 -26.04 -23.99 -35.90
CA GLN A 445 -26.35 -22.71 -36.53
C GLN A 445 -26.46 -21.58 -35.51
N LEU A 446 -25.79 -20.49 -35.86
CA LEU A 446 -25.99 -19.12 -35.40
C LEU A 446 -27.43 -18.71 -35.74
N SER A 447 -28.21 -18.22 -34.77
CA SER A 447 -29.37 -17.37 -35.04
C SER A 447 -29.34 -16.18 -34.08
N LEU A 448 -28.84 -15.08 -34.62
CA LEU A 448 -29.23 -13.72 -34.27
C LEU A 448 -30.76 -13.63 -34.44
N LEU A 449 -31.45 -13.17 -33.41
CA LEU A 449 -32.76 -12.57 -33.56
C LEU A 449 -32.62 -11.11 -33.13
N ASP A 450 -32.30 -10.27 -34.11
CA ASP A 450 -32.68 -8.87 -34.12
C ASP A 450 -34.21 -8.81 -34.13
N GLY A 451 -34.76 -8.13 -33.13
CA GLY A 451 -36.16 -7.75 -33.03
C GLY A 451 -36.23 -6.27 -32.76
N ASP A 452 -36.05 -5.49 -33.82
CA ASP A 452 -36.36 -4.07 -33.88
C ASP A 452 -37.89 -3.90 -33.78
N ASN A 453 -38.35 -3.30 -32.69
CA ASN A 453 -39.69 -2.73 -32.59
C ASN A 453 -39.53 -1.31 -32.07
N GLY A 454 -39.60 -0.37 -33.00
CA GLY A 454 -39.65 1.05 -32.73
C GLY A 454 -40.90 1.43 -31.96
N GLU A 455 -40.71 1.88 -30.72
CA GLU A 455 -41.55 2.88 -30.11
C GLU A 455 -40.68 4.13 -29.87
N SER A 456 -41.03 5.21 -30.58
CA SER A 456 -40.51 6.54 -30.30
C SER A 456 -41.04 6.99 -28.93
N GLN A 457 -40.22 6.93 -27.90
CA GLN A 457 -40.46 7.64 -26.64
C GLN A 457 -39.55 8.86 -26.55
N SER A 458 -40.20 10.00 -26.37
CA SER A 458 -39.61 11.31 -26.13
C SER A 458 -38.80 11.35 -24.84
N GLY A 459 -37.59 11.91 -24.92
CA GLY A 459 -36.91 12.66 -23.85
C GLY A 459 -36.85 12.03 -22.46
N GLY A 460 -35.78 11.28 -22.18
CA GLY A 460 -35.40 10.89 -20.83
C GLY A 460 -33.90 10.59 -20.77
N LEU A 461 -33.21 11.19 -19.80
CA LEU A 461 -31.84 10.83 -19.43
C LEU A 461 -31.77 9.33 -19.07
N TYR A 462 -30.56 8.73 -19.12
CA TYR A 462 -30.16 7.43 -18.52
C TYR A 462 -30.27 6.19 -19.43
N GLU A 463 -29.10 5.59 -19.71
CA GLU A 463 -28.93 4.33 -20.45
C GLU A 463 -28.68 3.17 -19.50
N VAL A 464 -29.52 2.12 -19.59
CA VAL A 464 -29.36 0.87 -18.86
C VAL A 464 -28.90 -0.21 -19.84
N HIS A 465 -27.68 -0.70 -19.67
CA HIS A 465 -27.12 -1.80 -20.47
C HIS A 465 -26.96 -3.06 -19.62
N SER A 466 -27.96 -3.96 -19.70
CA SER A 466 -27.89 -5.39 -19.30
C SER A 466 -27.76 -5.72 -17.80
N ASN A 467 -27.97 -7.01 -17.46
CA ASN A 467 -27.82 -7.61 -16.11
C ASN A 467 -26.40 -7.55 -15.51
N THR A 468 -25.50 -6.73 -16.04
CA THR A 468 -24.05 -6.77 -15.80
C THR A 468 -23.49 -5.45 -15.25
N MET A 469 -24.10 -4.32 -15.58
CA MET A 469 -23.65 -2.98 -15.19
C MET A 469 -24.86 -2.07 -14.88
N VAL A 470 -24.75 -1.28 -13.81
CA VAL A 470 -25.72 -0.24 -13.45
C VAL A 470 -24.97 1.07 -13.30
N ARG A 471 -25.27 2.07 -14.13
CA ARG A 471 -24.73 3.42 -14.00
C ARG A 471 -25.69 4.28 -13.19
N MET A 472 -25.26 4.72 -12.01
CA MET A 472 -26.01 5.67 -11.20
C MET A 472 -25.37 7.04 -11.31
N LYS A 473 -26.13 8.03 -11.76
CA LYS A 473 -25.77 9.42 -11.45
C LYS A 473 -26.23 9.67 -10.02
N SER A 474 -25.40 10.34 -9.21
CA SER A 474 -25.80 10.75 -7.87
C SER A 474 -27.07 11.62 -7.97
N LEU A 475 -28.22 11.04 -7.62
CA LEU A 475 -29.46 11.75 -7.32
C LEU A 475 -29.35 12.17 -5.85
N ASN A 476 -28.72 13.30 -5.58
CA ASN A 476 -28.87 13.92 -4.27
C ASN A 476 -30.28 14.55 -4.21
N GLY A 477 -31.21 13.82 -3.59
CA GLY A 477 -32.52 14.26 -3.08
C GLY A 477 -33.20 15.39 -3.87
N ALA A 478 -34.00 15.03 -4.87
CA ALA A 478 -34.96 15.95 -5.46
C ALA A 478 -36.30 15.81 -4.74
N SER A 479 -36.62 16.73 -3.83
CA SER A 479 -38.02 17.12 -3.64
C SER A 479 -38.34 18.14 -4.72
N ALA A 480 -39.24 17.76 -5.63
CA ALA A 480 -39.60 18.56 -6.79
C ALA A 480 -40.30 19.87 -6.40
N VAL A 481 -39.73 21.03 -6.77
CA VAL A 481 -40.52 22.25 -7.01
C VAL A 481 -39.99 22.95 -8.27
N SER A 482 -40.95 23.30 -9.12
CA SER A 482 -40.86 23.72 -10.52
C SER A 482 -39.99 24.95 -10.83
N GLY A 483 -39.27 24.87 -11.96
CA GLY A 483 -39.02 25.99 -12.86
C GLY A 483 -37.57 26.46 -12.95
N GLY A 484 -36.86 25.99 -13.98
CA GLY A 484 -35.56 26.54 -14.38
C GLY A 484 -34.53 25.47 -14.70
N THR A 485 -34.24 25.29 -15.98
CA THR A 485 -33.26 24.37 -16.54
C THR A 485 -31.84 24.66 -16.02
N SER A 486 -31.34 23.80 -15.13
CA SER A 486 -29.90 23.62 -14.87
C SER A 486 -29.68 22.20 -14.32
N MET A 487 -29.12 21.31 -15.13
CA MET A 487 -28.73 19.96 -14.73
C MET A 487 -27.53 20.04 -13.76
N ALA A 488 -27.76 19.73 -12.48
CA ALA A 488 -26.68 19.57 -11.50
C ALA A 488 -25.86 18.32 -11.81
N ARG A 489 -24.54 18.47 -11.94
CA ARG A 489 -23.56 17.38 -12.10
C ARG A 489 -23.26 16.77 -10.73
N GLY A 490 -23.70 15.54 -10.51
CA GLY A 490 -23.24 14.70 -9.42
C GLY A 490 -22.32 13.61 -9.97
N ASN A 491 -21.27 13.25 -9.22
CA ASN A 491 -20.38 12.14 -9.54
C ASN A 491 -21.20 10.90 -9.95
N SER A 492 -20.99 10.36 -11.14
CA SER A 492 -21.57 9.08 -11.53
C SER A 492 -20.76 7.92 -10.97
N VAL A 493 -21.44 7.04 -10.24
CA VAL A 493 -20.88 5.78 -9.75
C VAL A 493 -21.33 4.67 -10.69
N ILE A 494 -20.39 3.89 -11.17
CA ILE A 494 -20.67 2.72 -12.01
C ILE A 494 -20.61 1.49 -11.10
N TYR A 495 -21.75 0.87 -10.84
CA TYR A 495 -21.80 -0.42 -10.16
C TYR A 495 -21.71 -1.54 -11.19
N MET A 496 -20.85 -2.52 -10.93
CA MET A 496 -20.55 -3.57 -11.89
C MET A 496 -20.42 -4.92 -11.23
N SER A 497 -20.92 -5.97 -11.90
CA SER A 497 -20.92 -7.33 -11.37
C SER A 497 -19.48 -7.86 -11.20
N LYS A 498 -19.21 -8.44 -10.02
CA LYS A 498 -17.97 -9.19 -9.79
C LYS A 498 -17.83 -10.44 -10.67
N GLU A 499 -18.91 -10.96 -11.26
CA GLU A 499 -18.89 -12.18 -12.08
C GLU A 499 -18.29 -12.01 -13.49
N HIS A 500 -18.16 -10.77 -14.00
CA HIS A 500 -17.62 -10.52 -15.34
C HIS A 500 -16.26 -9.84 -15.27
N ASP A 501 -15.31 -10.30 -16.09
CA ASP A 501 -14.00 -9.66 -16.23
C ASP A 501 -14.15 -8.37 -17.05
N HIS A 502 -13.87 -7.23 -16.44
CA HIS A 502 -13.89 -5.94 -17.10
C HIS A 502 -12.47 -5.39 -17.20
N ASP A 503 -12.03 -5.09 -18.41
CA ASP A 503 -10.70 -4.53 -18.68
C ASP A 503 -10.79 -3.56 -19.87
N VAL A 504 -9.72 -2.78 -20.10
CA VAL A 504 -9.62 -1.90 -21.26
C VAL A 504 -9.70 -2.75 -22.53
N LYS A 505 -10.77 -2.53 -23.31
CA LYS A 505 -11.11 -3.37 -24.47
C LYS A 505 -10.06 -3.32 -25.58
N ASP A 506 -9.47 -2.14 -25.82
CA ASP A 506 -8.50 -1.96 -26.90
C ASP A 506 -7.08 -2.40 -26.45
N PRO A 507 -6.50 -3.46 -27.07
CA PRO A 507 -5.18 -3.96 -26.72
C PRO A 507 -4.04 -2.95 -26.84
N LYS A 508 -4.23 -1.83 -27.58
CA LYS A 508 -3.18 -0.81 -27.75
C LYS A 508 -2.82 -0.07 -26.44
N TYR A 509 -3.75 -0.07 -25.48
CA TYR A 509 -3.60 0.52 -24.15
C TYR A 509 -3.15 -0.49 -23.09
N LEU A 510 -3.01 -1.76 -23.46
CA LEU A 510 -2.42 -2.81 -22.64
C LEU A 510 -0.93 -2.96 -22.99
N ILE A 511 -0.16 -3.49 -22.05
CA ILE A 511 1.25 -3.81 -22.27
C ILE A 511 1.32 -5.14 -23.02
N LYS A 512 2.11 -5.19 -24.10
CA LYS A 512 2.30 -6.41 -24.89
C LYS A 512 3.13 -7.42 -24.10
N TYR A 513 2.77 -8.69 -24.16
CA TYR A 513 3.57 -9.77 -23.55
C TYR A 513 5.02 -9.79 -24.06
N THR A 514 5.26 -9.40 -25.32
CA THR A 514 6.63 -9.28 -25.86
C THR A 514 7.46 -8.26 -25.10
N THR A 515 6.89 -7.11 -24.72
CA THR A 515 7.53 -6.10 -23.88
C THR A 515 7.80 -6.62 -22.46
N VAL A 516 6.88 -7.42 -21.91
CA VAL A 516 7.05 -8.04 -20.59
C VAL A 516 8.21 -9.03 -20.61
N PHE A 517 8.18 -10.02 -21.49
CA PHE A 517 9.22 -11.06 -21.55
C PHE A 517 10.58 -10.48 -21.89
N SER A 518 10.67 -9.58 -22.88
CA SER A 518 11.95 -8.94 -23.21
C SER A 518 12.44 -8.07 -22.05
N GLY A 519 11.55 -7.34 -21.37
CA GLY A 519 11.89 -6.53 -20.21
C GLY A 519 12.41 -7.34 -19.02
N ILE A 520 11.77 -8.47 -18.69
CA ILE A 520 12.24 -9.39 -17.64
C ILE A 520 13.63 -9.93 -17.99
N ILE A 521 13.85 -10.38 -19.22
CA ILE A 521 15.15 -10.91 -19.66
C ILE A 521 16.22 -9.82 -19.59
N ILE A 522 15.96 -8.64 -20.17
CA ILE A 522 16.91 -7.53 -20.22
C ILE A 522 17.24 -7.03 -18.81
N SER A 523 16.23 -6.78 -17.97
CA SER A 523 16.45 -6.33 -16.58
C SER A 523 17.20 -7.38 -15.75
N SER A 524 16.94 -8.68 -15.95
CA SER A 524 17.68 -9.76 -15.31
C SER A 524 19.15 -9.79 -15.73
N ILE A 525 19.43 -9.66 -17.04
CA ILE A 525 20.82 -9.61 -17.57
C ILE A 525 21.54 -8.37 -17.02
N VAL A 526 20.87 -7.22 -17.02
CA VAL A 526 21.41 -5.98 -16.44
C VAL A 526 21.70 -6.14 -14.96
N CYS A 527 20.82 -6.80 -14.20
CA CYS A 527 21.06 -7.12 -12.78
C CYS A 527 22.30 -7.99 -12.60
N ILE A 528 22.43 -9.08 -13.38
CA ILE A 528 23.59 -9.97 -13.33
C ILE A 528 24.90 -9.23 -13.63
N ILE A 529 24.93 -8.49 -14.75
CA ILE A 529 26.13 -7.73 -15.17
C ILE A 529 26.50 -6.70 -14.11
N SER A 530 25.52 -5.98 -13.56
CA SER A 530 25.73 -4.93 -12.56
C SER A 530 26.29 -5.48 -11.26
N MET A 531 25.71 -6.57 -10.74
CA MET A 531 26.18 -7.19 -9.50
C MET A 531 27.59 -7.80 -9.65
N VAL A 532 27.86 -8.44 -10.79
CA VAL A 532 29.21 -8.96 -11.11
C VAL A 532 30.21 -7.81 -11.27
N TYR A 533 29.82 -6.70 -11.90
CA TYR A 533 30.68 -5.53 -12.06
C TYR A 533 31.02 -4.88 -10.72
N ILE A 534 30.04 -4.74 -9.82
CA ILE A 534 30.24 -4.06 -8.53
C ILE A 534 31.11 -4.94 -7.61
N TYR A 535 30.75 -6.22 -7.42
CA TYR A 535 31.31 -7.06 -6.35
C TYR A 535 32.27 -8.16 -6.84
N GLY A 536 32.32 -8.43 -8.14
CA GLY A 536 33.15 -9.48 -8.72
C GLY A 536 32.56 -10.88 -8.60
N ILE A 537 32.80 -11.70 -9.62
CA ILE A 537 32.22 -13.05 -9.75
C ILE A 537 32.71 -14.05 -8.69
N ALA A 538 33.88 -13.80 -8.09
CA ALA A 538 34.44 -14.66 -7.04
C ALA A 538 33.62 -14.55 -5.74
N ILE A 539 33.15 -13.34 -5.42
CA ILE A 539 32.35 -13.06 -4.22
C ILE A 539 30.89 -13.40 -4.52
N ILE A 540 30.34 -12.83 -5.60
CA ILE A 540 28.95 -12.98 -6.02
C ILE A 540 28.87 -13.79 -7.31
N PRO A 541 28.74 -15.14 -7.23
CA PRO A 541 28.68 -15.99 -8.39
C PRO A 541 27.34 -15.84 -9.13
N ILE A 542 27.36 -15.96 -10.46
CA ILE A 542 26.17 -15.73 -11.32
C ILE A 542 24.95 -16.57 -10.89
N TYR A 543 25.16 -17.82 -10.48
CA TYR A 543 24.06 -18.70 -10.06
C TYR A 543 23.28 -18.13 -8.87
N SER A 544 23.94 -17.40 -7.96
CA SER A 544 23.30 -16.80 -6.78
C SER A 544 22.34 -15.69 -7.18
N ILE A 545 22.72 -14.88 -8.17
CA ILE A 545 21.89 -13.80 -8.71
C ILE A 545 20.68 -14.37 -9.47
N ILE A 546 20.91 -15.39 -10.30
CA ILE A 546 19.82 -16.08 -11.03
C ILE A 546 18.81 -16.67 -10.03
N LEU A 547 19.29 -17.34 -8.98
CA LEU A 547 18.41 -17.91 -7.96
C LEU A 547 17.67 -16.82 -7.18
N ALA A 548 18.32 -15.70 -6.88
CA ALA A 548 17.67 -14.56 -6.22
C ALA A 548 16.58 -13.95 -7.10
N LEU A 549 16.80 -13.82 -8.41
CA LEU A 549 15.79 -13.35 -9.37
C LEU A 549 14.61 -14.33 -9.49
N ILE A 550 14.89 -15.64 -9.55
CA ILE A 550 13.83 -16.67 -9.55
C ILE A 550 13.00 -16.56 -8.27
N LEU A 551 13.67 -16.46 -7.11
CA LEU A 551 13.00 -16.31 -5.83
C LEU A 551 12.19 -15.01 -5.77
N ALA A 552 12.71 -13.91 -6.31
CA ALA A 552 12.02 -12.63 -6.39
C ALA A 552 10.69 -12.75 -7.15
N LEU A 553 10.61 -13.54 -8.24
CA LEU A 553 9.35 -13.79 -8.96
C LEU A 553 8.31 -14.42 -8.02
N PHE A 554 8.68 -15.51 -7.35
CA PHE A 554 7.75 -16.23 -6.45
C PHE A 554 7.31 -15.35 -5.27
N LEU A 555 8.25 -14.66 -4.64
CA LEU A 555 7.96 -13.81 -3.48
C LEU A 555 7.13 -12.58 -3.87
N SER A 556 7.32 -12.02 -5.07
CA SER A 556 6.53 -10.88 -5.56
C SER A 556 5.06 -11.23 -5.75
N VAL A 557 4.72 -12.45 -6.17
CA VAL A 557 3.31 -12.90 -6.27
C VAL A 557 2.65 -12.85 -4.89
N LEU A 558 3.32 -13.40 -3.88
CA LEU A 558 2.82 -13.46 -2.51
C LEU A 558 2.73 -12.05 -1.90
N ALA A 559 3.73 -11.20 -2.19
CA ALA A 559 3.75 -9.79 -1.79
C ALA A 559 2.54 -9.01 -2.29
N VAL A 560 2.28 -9.12 -3.60
CA VAL A 560 1.19 -8.42 -4.28
C VAL A 560 -0.18 -8.86 -3.77
N ARG A 561 -0.37 -10.15 -3.50
CA ARG A 561 -1.64 -10.65 -2.94
C ARG A 561 -1.86 -10.15 -1.52
N ALA A 562 -0.83 -10.25 -0.67
CA ALA A 562 -0.89 -9.72 0.68
C ALA A 562 -1.19 -8.21 0.68
N LEU A 563 -0.51 -7.46 -0.19
CA LEU A 563 -0.75 -6.02 -0.39
C LEU A 563 -2.17 -5.75 -0.87
N GLY A 564 -2.67 -6.54 -1.83
CA GLY A 564 -4.02 -6.40 -2.38
C GLY A 564 -5.11 -6.62 -1.33
N GLU A 565 -4.94 -7.55 -0.40
CA GLU A 565 -5.92 -7.85 0.65
C GLU A 565 -5.81 -6.93 1.87
N THR A 566 -4.58 -6.55 2.25
CA THR A 566 -4.31 -5.95 3.57
C THR A 566 -3.77 -4.54 3.53
N ASP A 567 -3.46 -4.04 2.34
CA ASP A 567 -2.75 -2.77 2.13
C ASP A 567 -1.31 -2.72 2.66
N LEU A 568 -0.76 -3.87 3.06
CA LEU A 568 0.61 -3.99 3.56
C LEU A 568 1.43 -4.91 2.65
N ASN A 569 2.52 -4.36 2.12
CA ASN A 569 3.49 -5.14 1.38
C ASN A 569 4.52 -5.73 2.37
N PRO A 570 4.60 -7.06 2.56
CA PRO A 570 5.48 -7.68 3.56
C PRO A 570 6.96 -7.72 3.10
N VAL A 571 7.46 -6.64 2.50
CA VAL A 571 8.80 -6.57 1.88
C VAL A 571 9.93 -6.91 2.85
N SER A 572 9.83 -6.41 4.08
CA SER A 572 10.77 -6.72 5.15
C SER A 572 10.84 -8.23 5.46
N GLY A 573 9.70 -8.94 5.40
CA GLY A 573 9.64 -10.39 5.59
C GLY A 573 10.14 -11.18 4.39
N ILE A 574 9.85 -10.69 3.18
CA ILE A 574 10.32 -11.27 1.92
C ILE A 574 11.86 -11.24 1.83
N GLY A 575 12.47 -10.11 2.16
CA GLY A 575 13.93 -9.99 2.22
C GLY A 575 14.53 -11.01 3.19
N LYS A 576 14.00 -11.12 4.41
CA LYS A 576 14.48 -12.06 5.43
C LYS A 576 14.27 -13.52 5.07
N LEU A 577 13.15 -13.85 4.43
CA LEU A 577 12.93 -15.20 3.92
C LEU A 577 13.96 -15.55 2.84
N SER A 578 14.28 -14.60 1.96
CA SER A 578 15.36 -14.78 1.00
C SER A 578 16.71 -14.97 1.70
N GLN A 579 17.01 -14.18 2.73
CA GLN A 579 18.22 -14.37 3.55
C GLN A 579 18.28 -15.77 4.19
N LEU A 580 17.16 -16.29 4.72
CA LEU A 580 17.10 -17.65 5.28
C LEU A 580 17.33 -18.73 4.22
N ILE A 581 16.69 -18.62 3.05
CA ILE A 581 16.90 -19.56 1.94
C ILE A 581 18.36 -19.54 1.49
N PHE A 582 18.95 -18.35 1.36
CA PHE A 582 20.34 -18.19 0.94
C PHE A 582 21.34 -18.69 1.99
N ALA A 583 20.98 -18.66 3.28
CA ALA A 583 21.79 -19.24 4.34
C ALA A 583 21.87 -20.78 4.28
N LEU A 584 20.87 -21.45 3.72
CA LEU A 584 20.85 -22.90 3.56
C LEU A 584 21.73 -23.39 2.40
N ILE A 585 21.90 -22.57 1.37
CA ILE A 585 22.64 -22.92 0.15
C ILE A 585 24.06 -22.35 0.10
N THR A 586 24.32 -21.28 0.85
CA THR A 586 25.64 -20.62 0.86
C THR A 586 26.53 -21.30 1.89
N PRO A 587 27.69 -21.85 1.52
CA PRO A 587 28.64 -22.39 2.48
C PRO A 587 29.05 -21.32 3.50
N ARG A 588 28.93 -21.61 4.80
CA ARG A 588 29.21 -20.63 5.87
C ARG A 588 30.65 -20.13 5.90
N ASN A 589 31.58 -20.95 5.42
CA ASN A 589 33.00 -20.68 5.31
C ASN A 589 33.41 -20.01 3.99
N LYS A 590 32.45 -19.65 3.11
CA LYS A 590 32.74 -18.93 1.87
C LYS A 590 33.09 -17.45 2.18
N PRO A 591 34.20 -16.91 1.61
CA PRO A 591 34.47 -15.48 1.68
C PRO A 591 33.31 -14.67 1.09
N GLY A 592 32.82 -13.67 1.82
CA GLY A 592 31.71 -12.82 1.38
C GLY A 592 30.32 -13.43 1.56
N ALA A 593 30.15 -14.48 2.37
CA ALA A 593 28.85 -15.13 2.58
C ALA A 593 27.77 -14.15 3.09
N VAL A 594 28.13 -13.25 4.02
CA VAL A 594 27.22 -12.24 4.56
C VAL A 594 26.83 -11.23 3.49
N LEU A 595 27.79 -10.73 2.71
CA LEU A 595 27.52 -9.84 1.58
C LEU A 595 26.61 -10.48 0.52
N LEU A 596 26.87 -11.74 0.16
CA LEU A 596 26.04 -12.49 -0.77
C LEU A 596 24.60 -12.61 -0.26
N ASN A 597 24.43 -12.92 1.02
CA ASN A 597 23.13 -13.02 1.67
C ASN A 597 22.36 -11.69 1.61
N LEU A 598 23.02 -10.57 1.90
CA LEU A 598 22.44 -9.23 1.79
C LEU A 598 21.98 -8.92 0.36
N ILE A 599 22.84 -9.16 -0.64
CA ILE A 599 22.53 -8.87 -2.05
C ILE A 599 21.35 -9.73 -2.54
N ALA A 600 21.33 -11.00 -2.19
CA ALA A 600 20.25 -11.90 -2.59
C ALA A 600 18.89 -11.44 -2.02
N GLY A 601 18.86 -11.07 -0.73
CA GLY A 601 17.66 -10.53 -0.12
C GLY A 601 17.24 -9.19 -0.73
N ALA A 602 18.19 -8.31 -1.08
CA ALA A 602 17.92 -7.02 -1.73
C ALA A 602 17.24 -7.18 -3.09
N ILE A 603 17.70 -8.14 -3.90
CA ILE A 603 17.09 -8.45 -5.20
C ILE A 603 15.64 -8.93 -5.02
N ALA A 604 15.41 -9.82 -4.04
CA ALA A 604 14.08 -10.33 -3.75
C ALA A 604 13.12 -9.24 -3.23
N GLU A 605 13.60 -8.40 -2.31
CA GLU A 605 12.83 -7.28 -1.75
C GLU A 605 12.48 -6.26 -2.84
N ALA A 606 13.45 -5.84 -3.64
CA ALA A 606 13.24 -4.82 -4.68
C ALA A 606 12.22 -5.26 -5.72
N GLY A 607 12.27 -6.52 -6.16
CA GLY A 607 11.29 -7.09 -7.08
C GLY A 607 9.87 -7.05 -6.51
N ALA A 608 9.70 -7.48 -5.26
CA ALA A 608 8.41 -7.50 -4.57
C ALA A 608 7.87 -6.10 -4.26
N GLN A 609 8.74 -5.16 -3.89
CA GLN A 609 8.37 -3.78 -3.62
C GLN A 609 7.83 -3.09 -4.88
N GLN A 610 8.57 -3.15 -5.99
CA GLN A 610 8.15 -2.51 -7.24
C GLN A 610 6.89 -3.15 -7.85
N ALA A 611 6.78 -4.48 -7.77
CA ALA A 611 5.58 -5.15 -8.23
C ALA A 611 4.36 -4.71 -7.40
N GLY A 612 4.52 -4.60 -6.09
CA GLY A 612 3.48 -4.09 -5.19
C GLY A 612 3.09 -2.64 -5.48
N ASP A 613 4.07 -1.74 -5.59
CA ASP A 613 3.84 -0.31 -5.85
C ASP A 613 3.06 -0.10 -7.16
N LEU A 614 3.48 -0.76 -8.24
CA LEU A 614 2.77 -0.69 -9.53
C LEU A 614 1.37 -1.32 -9.46
N MET A 615 1.10 -2.33 -8.62
CA MET A 615 -0.26 -2.88 -8.48
C MET A 615 -1.23 -1.93 -7.78
N GLN A 616 -0.77 -1.18 -6.77
CA GLN A 616 -1.58 -0.14 -6.12
C GLN A 616 -1.95 0.97 -7.11
N ASP A 617 -0.97 1.39 -7.92
CA ASP A 617 -1.20 2.33 -9.00
C ASP A 617 -2.18 1.77 -10.03
N LEU A 618 -1.96 0.54 -10.52
CA LEU A 618 -2.85 -0.08 -11.52
C LEU A 618 -4.27 -0.29 -11.01
N LYS A 619 -4.48 -0.52 -9.70
CA LYS A 619 -5.83 -0.51 -9.13
C LYS A 619 -6.43 0.89 -9.22
N THR A 620 -5.67 1.93 -8.84
CA THR A 620 -6.12 3.33 -8.92
C THR A 620 -6.60 3.66 -10.33
N GLY A 621 -5.80 3.29 -11.33
CA GLY A 621 -6.12 3.51 -12.74
C GLY A 621 -7.28 2.65 -13.24
N HIS A 622 -7.37 1.38 -12.84
CA HIS A 622 -8.50 0.51 -13.17
C HIS A 622 -9.84 1.10 -12.72
N LEU A 623 -9.92 1.60 -11.49
CA LEU A 623 -11.15 2.18 -10.97
C LEU A 623 -11.56 3.48 -11.70
N LEU A 624 -10.60 4.18 -12.31
CA LEU A 624 -10.82 5.44 -13.04
C LEU A 624 -10.78 5.29 -14.56
N GLY A 625 -10.57 4.09 -15.12
CA GLY A 625 -10.49 3.88 -16.57
C GLY A 625 -9.17 4.36 -17.21
N ALA A 626 -8.11 4.54 -16.43
CA ALA A 626 -6.79 4.92 -16.94
C ALA A 626 -6.13 3.76 -17.71
N SER A 627 -5.24 4.10 -18.66
CA SER A 627 -4.55 3.11 -19.47
C SER A 627 -3.45 2.42 -18.65
N PRO A 628 -3.47 1.07 -18.53
CA PRO A 628 -2.40 0.34 -17.84
C PRO A 628 -1.02 0.61 -18.46
N LYS A 629 -0.95 0.78 -19.78
CA LYS A 629 0.28 1.15 -20.50
C LYS A 629 0.79 2.54 -20.12
N ALA A 630 -0.08 3.53 -19.92
CA ALA A 630 0.34 4.86 -19.49
C ALA A 630 0.95 4.82 -18.07
N GLN A 631 0.35 4.05 -17.17
CA GLN A 631 0.88 3.85 -15.81
C GLN A 631 2.18 3.05 -15.79
N PHE A 632 2.31 2.04 -16.65
CA PHE A 632 3.59 1.35 -16.85
C PHE A 632 4.67 2.32 -17.33
N ILE A 633 4.37 3.21 -18.28
CA ILE A 633 5.30 4.26 -18.73
C ILE A 633 5.64 5.23 -17.58
N ALA A 634 4.66 5.63 -16.77
CA ALA A 634 4.87 6.46 -15.59
C ALA A 634 5.89 5.82 -14.63
N GLN A 635 5.70 4.55 -14.29
CA GLN A 635 6.60 3.79 -13.43
C GLN A 635 8.01 3.68 -14.02
N MET A 636 8.15 3.40 -15.32
CA MET A 636 9.47 3.36 -15.98
C MET A 636 10.20 4.71 -15.91
N ILE A 637 9.50 5.83 -16.13
CA ILE A 637 10.07 7.17 -16.05
C ILE A 637 10.46 7.52 -14.61
N GLY A 638 9.55 7.30 -13.66
CA GLY A 638 9.79 7.61 -12.26
C GLY A 638 10.91 6.77 -11.65
N ALA A 639 10.95 5.46 -11.92
CA ALA A 639 12.04 4.57 -11.51
C ALA A 639 13.40 5.02 -12.09
N SER A 640 13.41 5.43 -13.37
CA SER A 640 14.62 5.96 -14.02
C SER A 640 15.14 7.24 -13.36
N TRP A 641 14.24 8.17 -13.01
CA TRP A 641 14.61 9.37 -12.27
C TRP A 641 15.10 9.04 -10.85
N SER A 642 14.44 8.08 -10.21
CA SER A 642 14.74 7.64 -8.86
C SER A 642 16.15 7.03 -8.72
N ILE A 643 16.63 6.31 -9.74
CA ILE A 643 18.00 5.77 -9.79
C ILE A 643 19.04 6.87 -9.50
N VAL A 644 18.94 7.99 -10.22
CA VAL A 644 19.91 9.08 -10.11
C VAL A 644 19.69 9.84 -8.81
N LEU A 645 18.46 10.26 -8.55
CA LEU A 645 18.16 11.12 -7.41
C LEU A 645 18.42 10.40 -6.08
N SER A 646 18.06 9.12 -5.95
CA SER A 646 18.31 8.36 -4.72
C SER A 646 19.81 8.16 -4.46
N SER A 647 20.57 7.85 -5.52
CA SER A 647 22.03 7.71 -5.41
C SER A 647 22.69 9.03 -4.97
N VAL A 648 22.27 10.15 -5.55
CA VAL A 648 22.78 11.48 -5.18
C VAL A 648 22.40 11.85 -3.76
N MET A 649 21.13 11.64 -3.37
CA MET A 649 20.67 11.95 -2.02
C MET A 649 21.41 11.12 -0.97
N TYR A 650 21.61 9.83 -1.19
CA TYR A 650 22.35 8.99 -0.26
C TYR A 650 23.80 9.47 -0.06
N VAL A 651 24.50 9.84 -1.13
CA VAL A 651 25.84 10.44 -1.05
C VAL A 651 25.80 11.78 -0.31
N LEU A 652 24.79 12.61 -0.57
CA LEU A 652 24.64 13.90 0.08
C LEU A 652 24.42 13.76 1.60
N TYR A 653 23.54 12.84 2.04
CA TYR A 653 23.32 12.57 3.45
C TYR A 653 24.60 12.12 4.15
N ASN A 654 25.36 11.19 3.55
CA ASN A 654 26.63 10.71 4.12
C ASN A 654 27.75 11.76 4.11
N LYS A 655 27.68 12.75 3.22
CA LYS A 655 28.66 13.84 3.17
C LYS A 655 28.38 14.92 4.21
N VAL A 656 27.11 15.14 4.56
CA VAL A 656 26.69 16.18 5.49
C VAL A 656 26.58 15.66 6.93
N TYR A 657 26.23 14.39 7.11
CA TYR A 657 26.04 13.78 8.42
C TYR A 657 26.94 12.56 8.60
N ASP A 658 27.51 12.43 9.79
CA ASP A 658 28.17 11.19 10.23
C ASP A 658 27.10 10.17 10.60
N ILE A 659 26.77 9.27 9.66
CA ILE A 659 25.73 8.24 9.83
C ILE A 659 26.41 6.89 10.13
N PRO A 660 25.99 6.13 11.17
CA PRO A 660 24.85 6.40 12.07
C PRO A 660 25.10 7.46 13.14
N ASN A 661 24.04 8.17 13.56
CA ASN A 661 24.05 9.08 14.72
C ASN A 661 22.68 9.12 15.42
N GLU A 662 22.54 9.98 16.45
CA GLU A 662 21.31 10.11 17.25
C GLU A 662 20.05 10.40 16.42
N ASN A 663 20.19 11.20 15.35
CA ASN A 663 19.11 11.53 14.44
C ASN A 663 18.91 10.43 13.39
N PHE A 664 19.97 9.98 12.74
CA PHE A 664 19.95 8.99 11.66
C PHE A 664 20.48 7.63 12.12
N ARG A 665 19.59 6.85 12.76
CA ARG A 665 19.94 5.57 13.39
C ARG A 665 20.02 4.38 12.43
N ILE A 666 19.49 4.52 11.21
CA ILE A 666 19.44 3.49 10.15
C ILE A 666 18.93 2.10 10.60
N PRO A 667 17.77 1.99 11.29
CA PRO A 667 17.20 0.71 11.77
C PRO A 667 17.20 -0.41 10.77
N THR A 668 16.75 -0.09 9.55
CA THR A 668 16.55 -1.11 8.52
C THR A 668 17.89 -1.71 8.14
N ALA A 669 18.96 -0.92 8.06
CA ALA A 669 20.30 -1.42 7.76
C ALA A 669 20.80 -2.42 8.80
N VAL A 670 20.58 -2.11 10.09
CA VAL A 670 20.98 -2.99 11.18
C VAL A 670 20.22 -4.32 11.13
N ILE A 671 18.90 -4.26 10.90
CA ILE A 671 18.06 -5.45 10.73
C ILE A 671 18.57 -6.34 9.58
N TRP A 672 19.01 -5.73 8.48
CA TRP A 672 19.54 -6.43 7.31
C TRP A 672 20.85 -7.18 7.62
N ILE A 673 21.85 -6.46 8.14
CA ILE A 673 23.18 -7.05 8.45
C ILE A 673 23.08 -8.10 9.54
N ASP A 674 22.31 -7.84 10.60
CA ASP A 674 22.25 -8.75 11.74
C ASP A 674 21.43 -10.00 11.43
N CYS A 675 20.41 -9.90 10.56
CA CYS A 675 19.75 -11.09 10.04
C CYS A 675 20.74 -11.96 9.26
N ALA A 676 21.54 -11.36 8.37
CA ALA A 676 22.55 -12.09 7.60
C ALA A 676 23.59 -12.78 8.51
N ARG A 677 24.08 -12.07 9.53
CA ARG A 677 25.01 -12.58 10.55
C ARG A 677 24.41 -13.73 11.35
N LEU A 678 23.18 -13.56 11.83
CA LEU A 678 22.47 -14.55 12.63
C LEU A 678 22.30 -15.88 11.87
N VAL A 679 21.86 -15.80 10.61
CA VAL A 679 21.58 -17.02 9.82
C VAL A 679 22.87 -17.70 9.33
N LEU A 680 23.98 -16.99 9.28
CA LEU A 680 25.30 -17.52 8.89
C LEU A 680 26.19 -17.92 10.08
N GLY A 681 25.77 -17.64 11.31
CA GLY A 681 26.36 -18.20 12.53
C GLY A 681 27.38 -17.32 13.25
N ASN A 682 27.38 -16.00 13.02
CA ASN A 682 28.10 -15.07 13.90
C ASN A 682 27.33 -15.02 15.23
N GLY A 683 28.00 -15.36 16.34
CA GLY A 683 27.37 -15.51 17.65
C GLY A 683 26.76 -14.22 18.19
N LEU A 684 25.77 -14.35 19.08
CA LEU A 684 25.09 -13.21 19.73
C LEU A 684 25.82 -12.76 21.00
N PRO A 685 25.66 -11.49 21.43
CA PRO A 685 26.14 -11.02 22.73
C PRO A 685 25.65 -11.89 23.90
N ARG A 686 26.40 -11.87 25.00
CA ARG A 686 26.10 -12.69 26.19
C ARG A 686 24.69 -12.41 26.70
N GLY A 687 23.89 -13.47 26.86
CA GLY A 687 22.51 -13.39 27.34
C GLY A 687 21.46 -12.92 26.31
N ALA A 688 21.89 -12.37 25.17
CA ALA A 688 20.98 -11.94 24.11
C ALA A 688 20.30 -13.16 23.46
N THR A 689 21.04 -14.26 23.21
CA THR A 689 20.49 -15.49 22.61
C THR A 689 19.26 -16.01 23.34
N THR A 690 19.35 -16.17 24.66
CA THR A 690 18.26 -16.73 25.47
C THR A 690 17.03 -15.84 25.40
N THR A 691 17.22 -14.53 25.55
CA THR A 691 16.13 -13.55 25.52
C THR A 691 15.48 -13.47 24.15
N SER A 692 16.29 -13.43 23.08
CA SER A 692 15.85 -13.47 21.69
C SER A 692 15.03 -14.72 21.40
N VAL A 693 15.50 -15.92 21.77
CA VAL A 693 14.77 -17.17 21.55
C VAL A 693 13.41 -17.16 22.27
N VAL A 694 13.38 -16.73 23.54
CA VAL A 694 12.13 -16.68 24.32
C VAL A 694 11.13 -15.72 23.68
N LEU A 695 11.56 -14.49 23.36
CA LEU A 695 10.70 -13.51 22.70
C LEU A 695 10.28 -13.97 21.30
N GLY A 696 11.19 -14.58 20.54
CA GLY A 696 10.91 -15.17 19.23
C GLY A 696 9.82 -16.24 19.31
N ILE A 697 9.88 -17.16 20.30
CA ILE A 697 8.83 -18.18 20.49
C ILE A 697 7.49 -17.52 20.83
N ILE A 698 7.48 -16.59 21.80
CA ILE A 698 6.26 -15.89 22.23
C ILE A 698 5.61 -15.19 21.03
N PHE A 699 6.37 -14.38 20.31
CA PHE A 699 5.86 -13.63 19.17
C PHE A 699 5.60 -14.50 17.95
N GLY A 700 6.28 -15.63 17.79
CA GLY A 700 5.95 -16.64 16.78
C GLY A 700 4.59 -17.27 17.04
N ILE A 701 4.28 -17.62 18.28
CA ILE A 701 2.95 -18.12 18.66
C ILE A 701 1.88 -17.04 18.45
N ILE A 702 2.13 -15.81 18.90
CA ILE A 702 1.21 -14.68 18.68
C ILE A 702 0.98 -14.47 17.19
N SER A 703 2.04 -14.46 16.39
CA SER A 703 1.98 -14.29 14.94
C SER A 703 1.17 -15.42 14.28
N PHE A 704 1.41 -16.67 14.68
CA PHE A 704 0.69 -17.82 14.17
C PHE A 704 -0.81 -17.71 14.46
N VAL A 705 -1.19 -17.45 15.72
CA VAL A 705 -2.59 -17.26 16.14
C VAL A 705 -3.22 -16.07 15.42
N LYS A 706 -2.50 -14.95 15.31
CA LYS A 706 -3.03 -13.75 14.68
C LYS A 706 -3.25 -13.92 13.18
N ASN A 707 -2.34 -14.59 12.48
CA ASN A 707 -2.43 -14.79 11.04
C ASN A 707 -3.40 -15.93 10.66
N ILE A 708 -3.56 -16.95 11.51
CA ILE A 708 -4.53 -18.03 11.25
C ILE A 708 -5.98 -17.52 11.41
N TYR A 709 -6.26 -16.75 12.45
CA TYR A 709 -7.60 -16.18 12.70
C TYR A 709 -7.83 -14.80 12.07
N ARG A 710 -6.89 -14.28 11.27
CA ARG A 710 -6.97 -12.93 10.68
C ARG A 710 -8.23 -12.71 9.85
N ASP A 711 -8.65 -13.76 9.13
CA ASP A 711 -9.73 -13.71 8.14
C ASP A 711 -11.06 -14.24 8.72
N HIS A 712 -11.10 -14.61 10.01
CA HIS A 712 -12.36 -14.90 10.70
C HIS A 712 -13.18 -13.62 10.75
N ASP A 713 -14.42 -13.70 10.26
CA ASP A 713 -15.29 -12.55 10.10
C ASP A 713 -15.48 -11.87 11.48
N LYS A 714 -15.07 -10.60 11.57
CA LYS A 714 -15.16 -9.83 12.82
C LYS A 714 -16.60 -9.67 13.28
N ASP A 715 -17.56 -9.89 12.39
CA ASP A 715 -18.99 -9.77 12.63
C ASP A 715 -19.63 -11.06 13.17
N GLU A 716 -19.15 -12.25 12.80
CA GLU A 716 -19.68 -13.53 13.31
C GLU A 716 -19.24 -13.81 14.76
N ASN A 717 -18.00 -13.48 15.12
CA ASN A 717 -17.48 -13.76 16.45
C ASN A 717 -16.72 -12.56 17.05
N LYS A 718 -17.50 -11.57 17.53
CA LYS A 718 -17.01 -10.32 18.15
C LYS A 718 -15.95 -10.54 19.23
N PHE A 719 -15.95 -11.70 19.90
CA PHE A 719 -14.92 -12.06 20.89
C PHE A 719 -13.54 -12.27 20.25
N ILE A 720 -13.46 -13.09 19.19
CA ILE A 720 -12.21 -13.36 18.47
C ILE A 720 -11.69 -12.08 17.82
N GLY A 721 -12.58 -11.31 17.17
CA GLY A 721 -12.22 -10.02 16.58
C GLY A 721 -11.65 -9.01 17.58
N LYS A 722 -12.22 -8.94 18.80
CA LYS A 722 -11.67 -8.12 19.90
C LYS A 722 -10.36 -8.68 20.43
N MET A 723 -10.25 -9.99 20.63
CA MET A 723 -9.03 -10.64 21.13
C MET A 723 -7.84 -10.41 20.19
N LEU A 724 -8.05 -10.52 18.87
CA LEU A 724 -7.04 -10.26 17.84
C LEU A 724 -6.53 -8.81 17.86
N LEU A 725 -7.35 -7.87 18.35
CA LEU A 725 -6.98 -6.47 18.52
C LEU A 725 -6.05 -6.24 19.74
N TYR A 726 -6.08 -7.15 20.71
CA TYR A 726 -5.17 -7.11 21.87
C TYR A 726 -3.87 -7.87 21.63
N LEU A 727 -3.83 -8.78 20.65
CA LEU A 727 -2.62 -9.48 20.27
C LEU A 727 -1.68 -8.56 19.46
N PRO A 728 -0.49 -8.21 19.99
CA PRO A 728 0.40 -7.29 19.32
C PRO A 728 0.97 -7.87 18.02
N SER A 729 1.23 -7.01 17.03
CA SER A 729 2.06 -7.40 15.88
C SER A 729 3.53 -7.44 16.33
N GLY A 730 4.21 -8.56 16.10
CA GLY A 730 5.61 -8.70 16.45
C GLY A 730 6.49 -7.68 15.72
N VAL A 731 6.27 -7.43 14.43
CA VAL A 731 6.99 -6.39 13.68
C VAL A 731 6.85 -5.01 14.35
N ALA A 732 5.63 -4.60 14.71
CA ALA A 732 5.42 -3.32 15.37
C ALA A 732 6.08 -3.26 16.77
N VAL A 733 5.99 -4.34 17.55
CA VAL A 733 6.69 -4.44 18.85
C VAL A 733 8.19 -4.37 18.67
N GLY A 734 8.76 -5.12 17.73
CA GLY A 734 10.19 -5.12 17.46
C GLY A 734 10.69 -3.73 17.05
N VAL A 735 9.99 -3.04 16.15
CA VAL A 735 10.29 -1.64 15.82
C VAL A 735 10.25 -0.75 17.08
N GLY A 736 9.31 -1.00 18.00
CA GLY A 736 9.24 -0.34 19.29
C GLY A 736 10.43 -0.61 20.22
N ILE A 737 10.88 -1.87 20.32
CA ILE A 737 12.05 -2.26 21.12
C ILE A 737 13.31 -1.57 20.57
N TYR A 738 13.41 -1.44 19.25
CA TYR A 738 14.55 -0.80 18.59
C TYR A 738 14.52 0.73 18.72
N ASN A 739 13.39 1.37 18.38
CA ASN A 739 13.30 2.83 18.36
C ASN A 739 13.33 3.39 19.77
N THR A 740 14.04 4.51 19.98
CA THR A 740 14.02 5.18 21.26
C THR A 740 12.62 5.65 21.67
N PRO A 741 12.40 5.84 22.99
CA PRO A 741 11.17 6.43 23.50
C PRO A 741 10.78 7.74 22.79
N SER A 742 11.77 8.57 22.48
CA SER A 742 11.62 9.87 21.80
C SER A 742 10.72 9.85 20.59
N PHE A 743 10.98 8.94 19.65
CA PHE A 743 10.26 8.84 18.40
C PHE A 743 8.97 8.04 18.55
N THR A 744 8.98 7.02 19.42
CA THR A 744 7.85 6.11 19.59
C THR A 744 6.66 6.79 20.25
N ILE A 745 6.91 7.65 21.24
CA ILE A 745 5.87 8.41 21.94
C ILE A 745 5.16 9.38 21.00
N ALA A 746 5.90 10.11 20.16
CA ALA A 746 5.32 11.01 19.16
C ALA A 746 4.39 10.29 18.17
N ARG A 747 4.79 9.09 17.71
CA ARG A 747 3.93 8.25 16.86
C ARG A 747 2.68 7.77 17.58
N PHE A 748 2.81 7.33 18.83
CA PHE A 748 1.65 6.92 19.63
C PHE A 748 0.65 8.06 19.81
N ILE A 749 1.13 9.27 20.11
CA ILE A 749 0.28 10.49 20.18
C ILE A 749 -0.43 10.72 18.84
N GLY A 750 0.28 10.60 17.71
CA GLY A 750 -0.31 10.66 16.38
C GLY A 750 -1.40 9.62 16.16
N GLY A 751 -1.15 8.36 16.48
CA GLY A 751 -2.13 7.28 16.37
C GLY A 751 -3.38 7.54 17.21
N LEU A 752 -3.20 8.06 18.42
CA LEU A 752 -4.29 8.44 19.32
C LEU A 752 -5.12 9.61 18.76
N ILE A 753 -4.47 10.67 18.27
CA ILE A 753 -5.15 11.78 17.57
C ILE A 753 -5.96 11.26 16.40
N GLY A 754 -5.37 10.36 15.60
CA GLY A 754 -6.04 9.74 14.46
C GLY A 754 -7.29 8.96 14.85
N TYR A 755 -7.17 8.15 15.90
CA TYR A 755 -8.29 7.38 16.42
C TYR A 755 -9.41 8.26 16.96
N ILE A 756 -9.08 9.26 17.79
CA ILE A 756 -10.05 10.19 18.37
C ILE A 756 -10.79 10.95 17.27
N TRP A 757 -10.07 11.43 16.25
CA TRP A 757 -10.66 12.18 15.15
C TRP A 757 -11.71 11.36 14.38
N VAL A 758 -11.39 10.11 14.04
CA VAL A 758 -12.29 9.24 13.30
C VAL A 758 -13.47 8.79 14.16
N THR A 759 -13.24 8.47 15.43
CA THR A 759 -14.29 7.93 16.33
C THR A 759 -15.22 9.00 16.89
N GLN A 760 -14.71 10.17 17.27
CA GLN A 760 -15.53 11.20 17.94
C GLN A 760 -16.13 12.21 16.97
N LYS A 761 -15.45 12.56 15.86
CA LYS A 761 -15.92 13.64 14.97
C LYS A 761 -16.72 13.17 13.75
N LYS A 762 -16.85 11.85 13.52
CA LYS A 762 -17.40 11.28 12.26
C LYS A 762 -16.79 11.93 10.99
N CYS A 763 -15.56 12.45 11.08
CA CYS A 763 -14.92 13.18 10.01
C CYS A 763 -14.31 12.25 8.96
N ASN A 764 -14.17 12.75 7.73
CA ASN A 764 -13.65 11.99 6.61
C ASN A 764 -12.19 11.53 6.85
N ARG A 765 -11.94 10.22 6.70
CA ARG A 765 -10.61 9.59 6.82
C ARG A 765 -9.61 10.18 5.82
N THR A 766 -10.07 10.60 4.64
CA THR A 766 -9.23 11.28 3.64
C THR A 766 -8.64 12.58 4.18
N THR A 767 -9.44 13.39 4.87
CA THR A 767 -9.02 14.69 5.40
C THR A 767 -7.92 14.56 6.45
N ILE A 768 -8.00 13.56 7.33
CA ILE A 768 -6.96 13.37 8.34
C ILE A 768 -5.66 12.79 7.76
N ILE A 769 -5.75 11.98 6.69
CA ILE A 769 -4.55 11.54 5.96
C ILE A 769 -3.87 12.72 5.27
N VAL A 770 -4.66 13.63 4.67
CA VAL A 770 -4.15 14.87 4.06
C VAL A 770 -3.49 15.77 5.12
N PHE A 771 -4.13 15.96 6.28
CA PHE A 771 -3.55 16.66 7.43
C PHE A 771 -2.17 16.10 7.79
N SER A 772 -2.10 14.78 7.96
CA SER A 772 -0.88 14.07 8.37
C SER A 772 0.22 14.14 7.32
N SER A 773 -0.16 14.05 6.05
CA SER A 773 0.77 14.13 4.93
C SER A 773 1.40 15.51 4.81
N GLY A 774 0.66 16.58 5.11
CA GLY A 774 1.24 17.91 5.20
C GLY A 774 2.28 18.02 6.31
N LEU A 775 2.05 17.40 7.47
CA LEU A 775 3.08 17.34 8.53
C LEU A 775 4.34 16.59 8.06
N VAL A 776 4.17 15.40 7.49
CA VAL A 776 5.32 14.59 7.03
C VAL A 776 6.09 15.29 5.91
N LEU A 777 5.40 15.83 4.89
CA LEU A 777 6.03 16.55 3.78
C LEU A 777 6.68 17.86 4.24
N GLY A 778 6.03 18.60 5.15
CA GLY A 778 6.55 19.89 5.64
C GLY A 778 7.90 19.75 6.32
N GLU A 779 8.04 18.77 7.22
CA GLU A 779 9.32 18.49 7.88
C GLU A 779 10.31 17.76 6.97
N GLY A 780 9.84 16.79 6.17
CA GLY A 780 10.70 16.03 5.25
C GLY A 780 11.35 16.88 4.16
N ILE A 781 10.62 17.83 3.57
CA ILE A 781 11.19 18.76 2.58
C ILE A 781 12.04 19.82 3.27
N CYS A 782 11.58 20.40 4.38
CA CYS A 782 12.34 21.45 5.05
C CYS A 782 13.61 20.94 5.74
N SER A 783 13.77 19.63 5.94
CA SER A 783 15.03 19.07 6.43
C SER A 783 16.21 19.32 5.48
N ILE A 784 15.96 19.61 4.19
CA ILE A 784 17.00 20.05 3.25
C ILE A 784 17.66 21.33 3.76
N PHE A 785 16.90 22.28 4.31
CA PHE A 785 17.50 23.51 4.86
C PHE A 785 18.35 23.20 6.08
N ASN A 786 17.91 22.28 6.94
CA ASN A 786 18.73 21.82 8.08
C ASN A 786 20.02 21.14 7.61
N MET A 787 19.96 20.40 6.50
CA MET A 787 21.13 19.81 5.86
C MET A 787 22.06 20.89 5.29
N VAL A 788 21.52 21.91 4.64
CA VAL A 788 22.29 23.07 4.15
C VAL A 788 22.95 23.80 5.32
N PHE A 789 22.21 24.08 6.39
CA PHE A 789 22.75 24.73 7.58
C PHE A 789 23.87 23.90 8.24
N SER A 790 23.65 22.59 8.39
CA SER A 790 24.68 21.65 8.88
C SER A 790 25.92 21.66 7.99
N SER A 791 25.74 21.64 6.67
CA SER A 791 26.85 21.68 5.71
C SER A 791 27.67 22.97 5.77
N PHE A 792 27.07 24.08 6.21
CA PHE A 792 27.75 25.36 6.43
C PHE A 792 28.19 25.57 7.89
N ASN A 793 28.05 24.56 8.76
CA ASN A 793 28.34 24.64 10.19
C ASN A 793 27.65 25.85 10.87
N VAL A 794 26.41 26.14 10.49
CA VAL A 794 25.62 27.21 11.14
C VAL A 794 25.40 26.83 12.62
N PRO A 795 25.71 27.71 13.58
CA PRO A 795 25.61 27.37 15.00
C PRO A 795 24.16 27.20 15.44
N HIS A 796 23.95 26.28 16.39
CA HIS A 796 22.73 26.18 17.18
C HIS A 796 22.68 27.32 18.23
N LEU A 797 21.48 27.77 18.60
CA LEU A 797 21.20 28.77 19.63
C LEU A 797 21.26 28.20 21.05
#